data_AF-A0AAD9MX84-F1
#
_entry.id   AF-A0AAD9MX84-F1
#
_cell.length_a   1.000
_cell.length_b   1.000
_cell.length_c   1.000
_cell.angle_alpha   90.00
_cell.angle_beta   90.00
_cell.angle_gamma   90.00
#
_symmetry.space_group_name_H-M   'P 1'
#
loop_
_entity.id
_entity.type
_entity.pdbx_description
1 polymer ?
#
loop_
_entity_poly.entity_id
_entity_poly.type
_entity_poly.pdbx_seq_one_letter_code
_entity_poly.pdbx_strand_id
1 'polypeptide(L)'
;MSSNLKQPSSKSGESVDNRKDPPIRSDVGESAIGLPLIDNSIVEDFSKGQGMLMIQNLLQENIQLQDTIRQGNAAMNKMETVLQEVYNKHMVNQQEMKNRSEQAKSIIFNLRHEVQTLQNQLQQKQSTEMEKYKENMSCLKKEYELHGNDKDNMKTKMEEADRKVKGLNTIVERLQDDLTKMKDECILRESQMSQLVQQNKKLVEEKKRTKDITQQSLEQTHKLQKEIAELKQCLALRDLAAAEDAGQPIASKQQDASFSEIDGKILRVKSEGDMKSELDYRKELEVERQKVNNLTSRINELTIAGHGSDNIETLKAQVVCLVKEVSESEKEKGEIYGLLEHFRERCQELESHSGNLSDELHSLRSKDDHVIETLRSTLSQMERSLAEQKSKHEEQRAQIEEKQISLEELRDECSMLKIKLEEAKRLSPGTSGKILITLEEKRDQEDKLGRAAAQLLTADDTIIQKQEEIRKLQEKISILERNNQDVLYLKSQIDSYKTDFEEEKLARIYERKKLNEVHEELEQMRLFNGELQRQLEQLSLHHLSTTRVGIPVQPDHMRGQQYSSGGFDECDKSESGSRGSTPGAMANSDSRHRSPDQGTGQTSERRSLSEPYDDYTCPTCGLKTQDYDSLVIHADECVNDSNC
;
A
#
# COMPACT_ATOMS: atom_id res chain seq x y z
N MET A 1 -37.34 36.38 16.66
CA MET A 1 -36.27 37.32 17.06
C MET A 1 -35.20 37.29 15.99
N SER A 2 -34.94 38.44 15.38
CA SER A 2 -34.13 38.60 14.17
C SER A 2 -32.64 38.51 14.47
N SER A 3 -31.87 37.77 13.68
CA SER A 3 -30.40 37.77 13.74
C SER A 3 -29.80 37.62 12.34
N ASN A 4 -29.40 38.78 11.83
CA ASN A 4 -28.47 39.11 10.75
C ASN A 4 -27.65 37.96 10.10
N LEU A 5 -27.97 37.69 8.83
CA LEU A 5 -27.08 37.06 7.86
C LEU A 5 -26.08 38.11 7.33
N LYS A 6 -24.79 37.91 7.61
CA LYS A 6 -23.67 38.66 7.02
C LYS A 6 -23.11 37.81 5.87
N GLN A 7 -23.26 38.29 4.63
CA GLN A 7 -22.58 37.74 3.45
C GLN A 7 -21.08 38.07 3.49
N PRO A 8 -20.19 37.18 3.03
CA PRO A 8 -18.81 37.56 2.73
C PRO A 8 -18.67 38.01 1.27
N SER A 9 -18.07 39.19 1.11
CA SER A 9 -17.68 39.82 -0.14
C SER A 9 -16.54 39.07 -0.83
N SER A 10 -16.72 38.77 -2.11
CA SER A 10 -15.67 38.40 -3.05
C SER A 10 -14.66 39.55 -3.22
N LYS A 11 -13.41 39.34 -2.78
CA LYS A 11 -12.27 40.18 -3.16
C LYS A 11 -11.37 39.40 -4.11
N SER A 12 -11.39 39.85 -5.36
CA SER A 12 -10.34 39.69 -6.35
C SER A 12 -9.05 40.36 -5.88
N GLY A 13 -7.92 39.65 -5.92
CA GLY A 13 -6.56 40.19 -5.82
C GLY A 13 -5.67 39.31 -6.69
N GLU A 14 -5.32 39.78 -7.89
CA GLU A 14 -4.06 40.49 -8.18
C GLU A 14 -2.87 39.53 -8.25
N SER A 15 -2.57 39.17 -9.50
CA SER A 15 -1.34 38.57 -9.99
C SER A 15 -0.13 39.46 -9.67
N VAL A 16 0.84 38.90 -8.95
CA VAL A 16 2.18 39.50 -8.81
C VAL A 16 3.18 38.51 -9.40
N ASP A 17 3.42 38.67 -10.69
CA ASP A 17 4.67 38.27 -11.34
C ASP A 17 5.78 39.19 -10.86
N ASN A 18 6.76 38.65 -10.14
CA ASN A 18 8.12 39.21 -10.03
C ASN A 18 9.02 38.25 -9.23
N ARG A 19 9.69 37.33 -9.93
CA ARG A 19 10.98 36.79 -9.48
C ARG A 19 12.01 37.04 -10.58
N LYS A 20 12.85 38.04 -10.32
CA LYS A 20 14.12 38.24 -11.00
C LYS A 20 15.09 37.18 -10.44
N ASP A 21 15.55 36.29 -11.30
CA ASP A 21 16.67 35.41 -10.96
C ASP A 21 17.95 36.24 -10.76
N PRO A 22 18.77 35.93 -9.74
CA PRO A 22 20.06 36.56 -9.55
C PRO A 22 21.07 36.04 -10.60
N PRO A 23 22.04 36.85 -11.05
CA PRO A 23 23.05 36.40 -11.99
C PRO A 23 24.02 35.45 -11.28
N ILE A 24 24.07 34.20 -11.74
CA ILE A 24 25.10 33.23 -11.35
C ILE A 24 26.43 33.74 -11.94
N ARG A 25 27.28 34.32 -11.10
CA ARG A 25 28.70 34.54 -11.40
C ARG A 25 29.41 33.19 -11.36
N SER A 26 29.77 32.67 -12.53
CA SER A 26 30.75 31.60 -12.67
C SER A 26 32.16 32.21 -12.65
N ASP A 27 32.72 32.40 -11.45
CA ASP A 27 34.17 32.56 -11.29
C ASP A 27 34.81 31.18 -11.48
N VAL A 28 35.19 30.87 -12.72
CA VAL A 28 36.07 29.75 -13.03
C VAL A 28 37.50 30.25 -12.80
N GLY A 29 38.06 29.92 -11.64
CA GLY A 29 39.48 30.08 -11.40
C GLY A 29 40.27 29.20 -12.36
N GLU A 30 41.00 29.83 -13.28
CA GLU A 30 42.01 29.20 -14.13
C GLU A 30 43.10 28.58 -13.25
N SER A 31 42.95 27.31 -12.89
CA SER A 31 44.04 26.50 -12.36
C SER A 31 44.82 25.96 -13.55
N ALA A 32 45.94 26.61 -13.84
CA ALA A 32 46.91 26.21 -14.86
C ALA A 32 47.55 24.86 -14.48
N ILE A 33 46.93 23.77 -14.93
CA ILE A 33 47.56 22.45 -14.95
C ILE A 33 48.39 22.38 -16.25
N GLY A 34 49.71 22.30 -16.09
CA GLY A 34 50.67 22.24 -17.19
C GLY A 34 50.40 21.05 -18.10
N LEU A 35 50.00 21.35 -19.33
CA LEU A 35 49.93 20.38 -20.42
C LEU A 35 51.36 19.95 -20.80
N PRO A 36 51.63 18.64 -20.93
CA PRO A 36 52.89 18.16 -21.47
C PRO A 36 53.03 18.63 -22.93
N LEU A 37 54.20 19.16 -23.27
CA LEU A 37 54.61 19.55 -24.62
C LEU A 37 54.46 18.33 -25.55
N ILE A 38 53.40 18.33 -26.36
CA ILE A 38 53.20 17.35 -27.43
C ILE A 38 54.16 17.72 -28.56
N ASP A 39 54.94 16.73 -28.97
CA ASP A 39 55.94 16.82 -30.03
C ASP A 39 55.26 17.15 -31.38
N ASN A 40 55.69 18.24 -32.02
CA ASN A 40 55.04 18.83 -33.20
C ASN A 40 55.23 18.01 -34.50
N SER A 41 55.80 16.80 -34.46
CA SER A 41 56.10 16.02 -35.66
C SER A 41 54.95 15.10 -36.13
N ILE A 42 53.81 15.06 -35.42
CA ILE A 42 52.64 14.22 -35.81
C ILE A 42 51.54 15.05 -36.50
N VAL A 43 51.68 16.37 -36.57
CA VAL A 43 50.64 17.29 -37.06
C VAL A 43 50.70 17.52 -38.59
N GLU A 44 51.73 17.05 -39.29
CA GLU A 44 51.84 17.28 -40.75
C GLU A 44 50.95 16.38 -41.62
N ASP A 45 50.44 15.26 -41.10
CA ASP A 45 49.53 14.36 -41.85
C ASP A 45 48.03 14.54 -41.50
N PHE A 46 47.69 15.34 -40.49
CA PHE A 46 46.31 15.72 -40.23
C PHE A 46 45.94 16.88 -41.15
N SER A 47 45.46 16.56 -42.36
CA SER A 47 44.88 17.54 -43.29
C SER A 47 43.98 18.49 -42.51
N LYS A 48 44.23 19.81 -42.61
CA LYS A 48 43.42 20.87 -41.97
C LYS A 48 41.91 20.68 -42.14
N GLY A 49 41.47 19.99 -43.20
CA GLY A 49 40.07 19.65 -43.42
C GLY A 49 39.51 18.59 -42.47
N GLN A 50 40.30 17.59 -42.07
CA GLN A 50 39.85 16.49 -41.21
C GLN A 50 39.73 16.93 -39.75
N GLY A 51 40.66 17.75 -39.27
CA GLY A 51 40.57 18.39 -37.94
C GLY A 51 39.38 19.35 -37.85
N MET A 52 39.10 20.10 -38.92
CA MET A 52 37.94 21.01 -38.96
C MET A 52 36.61 20.26 -38.93
N LEU A 53 36.49 19.14 -39.66
CA LEU A 53 35.31 18.27 -39.63
C LEU A 53 35.09 17.65 -38.24
N MET A 54 36.14 17.21 -37.57
CA MET A 54 36.03 16.66 -36.22
C MET A 54 35.58 17.73 -35.21
N ILE A 55 36.14 18.94 -35.27
CA ILE A 55 35.70 20.06 -34.43
C ILE A 55 34.25 20.42 -34.73
N GLN A 56 33.84 20.42 -36.00
CA GLN A 56 32.46 20.69 -36.38
C GLN A 56 31.49 19.62 -35.85
N ASN A 57 31.86 18.34 -35.91
CA ASN A 57 31.06 17.25 -35.36
C ASN A 57 30.95 17.35 -33.84
N LEU A 58 32.05 17.63 -33.13
CA LEU A 58 32.04 17.82 -31.67
C LEU A 58 31.21 19.01 -31.24
N LEU A 59 31.25 20.12 -31.99
CA LEU A 59 30.38 21.28 -31.75
C LEU A 59 28.91 20.93 -31.98
N GLN A 60 28.59 20.17 -33.02
CA GLN A 60 27.24 19.73 -33.31
C GLN A 60 26.71 18.77 -32.23
N GLU A 61 27.54 17.83 -31.77
CA GLU A 61 27.21 16.93 -30.67
C GLU A 61 27.02 17.69 -29.35
N ASN A 62 27.86 18.69 -29.06
CA ASN A 62 27.69 19.54 -27.88
C ASN A 62 26.36 20.31 -27.92
N ILE A 63 25.97 20.85 -29.08
CA ILE A 63 24.66 21.49 -29.27
C ILE A 63 23.52 20.50 -29.03
N GLN A 64 23.61 19.28 -29.55
CA GLN A 64 22.60 18.24 -29.33
C GLN A 64 22.49 17.85 -27.86
N LEU A 65 23.62 17.70 -27.15
CA LEU A 65 23.62 17.43 -25.71
C LEU A 65 23.00 18.58 -24.91
N GLN A 66 23.31 19.83 -25.25
CA GLN A 66 22.69 21.01 -24.63
C GLN A 66 21.17 21.03 -24.85
N ASP A 67 20.70 20.69 -26.05
CA ASP A 67 19.27 20.60 -26.35
C ASP A 67 18.59 19.46 -25.59
N THR A 68 19.22 18.30 -25.47
CA THR A 68 18.70 17.17 -24.68
C THR A 68 18.60 17.53 -23.20
N ILE A 69 19.64 18.17 -22.61
CA ILE A 69 19.61 18.66 -21.23
C ILE A 69 18.50 19.70 -21.04
N ARG A 70 18.31 20.61 -22.01
CA ARG A 70 17.24 21.61 -21.97
C ARG A 70 15.86 20.97 -22.02
N GLN A 71 15.67 19.94 -22.85
CA GLN A 71 14.42 19.19 -22.92
C GLN A 71 14.16 18.39 -21.63
N GLY A 72 15.19 17.76 -21.06
CA GLY A 72 15.13 17.06 -19.77
C GLY A 72 14.71 18.01 -18.63
N ASN A 73 15.35 19.17 -18.53
CA ASN A 73 14.98 20.19 -17.55
C ASN A 73 13.55 20.72 -17.75
N ALA A 74 13.11 20.92 -18.99
CA ALA A 74 11.74 21.32 -19.30
C ALA A 74 10.71 20.24 -18.92
N ALA A 75 11.04 18.96 -19.10
CA ALA A 75 10.20 17.84 -18.68
C ALA A 75 10.14 17.73 -17.15
N MET A 76 11.27 17.92 -16.46
CA MET A 76 11.36 17.90 -15.00
C MET A 76 10.52 19.03 -14.37
N ASN A 77 10.61 20.26 -14.90
CA ASN A 77 9.81 21.38 -14.42
C ASN A 77 8.29 21.15 -14.64
N LYS A 78 7.90 20.51 -15.76
CA LYS A 78 6.50 20.11 -15.98
C LYS A 78 6.05 19.06 -14.96
N MET A 79 6.90 18.08 -14.65
CA MET A 79 6.61 17.07 -13.64
C MET A 79 6.47 17.70 -12.24
N GLU A 80 7.36 18.63 -11.88
CA GLU A 80 7.26 19.38 -10.62
C GLU A 80 5.95 20.15 -10.51
N THR A 81 5.51 20.78 -11.60
CA THR A 81 4.20 21.47 -11.66
C THR A 81 3.04 20.50 -11.43
N VAL A 82 3.06 19.32 -12.05
CA VAL A 82 2.02 18.29 -11.86
C VAL A 82 2.03 17.77 -10.42
N LEU A 83 3.19 17.51 -9.84
CA LEU A 83 3.30 17.08 -8.43
C LEU A 83 2.76 18.14 -7.48
N GLN A 84 3.04 19.42 -7.74
CA GLN A 84 2.51 20.52 -6.95
C GLN A 84 0.98 20.62 -7.06
N GLU A 85 0.40 20.41 -8.24
CA GLU A 85 -1.04 20.36 -8.44
C GLU A 85 -1.70 19.18 -7.70
N VAL A 86 -1.10 17.99 -7.76
CA VAL A 86 -1.58 16.80 -7.03
C VAL A 86 -1.51 17.03 -5.52
N TYR A 87 -0.41 17.59 -5.02
CA TYR A 87 -0.27 17.95 -3.61
C TYR A 87 -1.34 18.95 -3.16
N ASN A 88 -1.58 20.00 -3.95
CA ASN A 88 -2.62 20.99 -3.66
C ASN A 88 -4.03 20.36 -3.65
N LYS A 89 -4.33 19.47 -4.61
CA LYS A 89 -5.60 18.71 -4.64
C LYS A 89 -5.75 17.82 -3.41
N HIS A 90 -4.70 17.14 -3.00
CA HIS A 90 -4.70 16.31 -1.79
C HIS A 90 -5.02 17.12 -0.54
N MET A 91 -4.41 18.31 -0.39
CA MET A 91 -4.68 19.21 0.73
C MET A 91 -6.13 19.73 0.74
N VAL A 92 -6.69 20.06 -0.43
CA VAL A 92 -8.11 20.46 -0.56
C VAL A 92 -9.03 19.31 -0.16
N ASN A 93 -8.79 18.10 -0.68
CA ASN A 93 -9.59 16.91 -0.34
C ASN A 93 -9.52 16.58 1.16
N GLN A 94 -8.34 16.69 1.77
CA GLN A 94 -8.16 16.47 3.21
C GLN A 94 -8.97 17.49 4.03
N GLN A 95 -8.96 18.76 3.62
CA GLN A 95 -9.75 19.80 4.27
C GLN A 95 -11.27 19.59 4.09
N GLU A 96 -11.72 19.16 2.90
CA GLU A 96 -13.12 18.80 2.68
C GLU A 96 -13.56 17.64 3.56
N MET A 97 -12.75 16.58 3.68
CA MET A 97 -13.03 15.44 4.54
C MET A 97 -13.13 15.84 6.01
N LYS A 98 -12.26 16.76 6.47
CA LYS A 98 -12.32 17.33 7.82
C LYS A 98 -13.62 18.11 8.02
N ASN A 99 -14.01 18.95 7.07
CA ASN A 99 -15.26 19.72 7.13
C ASN A 99 -16.50 18.81 7.16
N ARG A 100 -16.53 17.74 6.33
CA ARG A 100 -17.63 16.75 6.34
C ARG A 100 -17.70 15.99 7.67
N SER A 101 -16.55 15.64 8.25
CA SER A 101 -16.48 15.02 9.59
C SER A 101 -17.04 15.95 10.68
N GLU A 102 -16.70 17.23 10.65
CA GLU A 102 -17.23 18.22 11.59
C GLU A 102 -18.74 18.44 11.42
N GLN A 103 -19.24 18.48 10.18
CA GLN A 103 -20.68 18.53 9.90
C GLN A 103 -21.41 17.29 10.44
N ALA A 104 -20.86 16.09 10.21
CA ALA A 104 -21.44 14.85 10.73
C ALA A 104 -21.48 14.84 12.27
N LYS A 105 -20.40 15.31 12.93
CA LYS A 105 -20.37 15.47 14.40
C LYS A 105 -21.45 16.44 14.89
N SER A 106 -21.65 17.55 14.20
CA SER A 106 -22.71 18.53 14.51
C SER A 106 -24.11 17.93 14.38
N ILE A 107 -24.37 17.17 13.30
CA ILE A 107 -25.66 16.48 13.10
C ILE A 107 -25.89 15.45 14.23
N ILE A 108 -24.90 14.63 14.56
CA ILE A 108 -24.99 13.64 15.65
C ILE A 108 -25.28 14.33 16.99
N PHE A 109 -24.62 15.46 17.26
CA PHE A 109 -24.86 16.24 18.47
C PHE A 109 -26.30 16.76 18.53
N ASN A 110 -26.82 17.32 17.43
CA ASN A 110 -28.20 17.80 17.35
C ASN A 110 -29.22 16.66 17.52
N LEU A 111 -29.00 15.51 16.88
CA LEU A 111 -29.87 14.34 17.03
C LEU A 111 -29.88 13.81 18.47
N ARG A 112 -28.71 13.76 19.14
CA ARG A 112 -28.64 13.39 20.57
C ARG A 112 -29.41 14.36 21.45
N HIS A 113 -29.30 15.66 21.19
CA HIS A 113 -30.09 16.66 21.89
C HIS A 113 -31.58 16.49 21.63
N GLU A 114 -32.01 16.23 20.39
CA GLU A 114 -33.42 16.04 20.05
C GLU A 114 -34.00 14.79 20.73
N VAL A 115 -33.27 13.67 20.73
CA VAL A 115 -33.65 12.44 21.46
C VAL A 115 -33.81 12.74 22.95
N GLN A 116 -32.90 13.50 23.55
CA GLN A 116 -32.99 13.89 24.95
C GLN A 116 -34.19 14.81 25.23
N THR A 117 -34.49 15.75 24.33
CA THR A 117 -35.68 16.61 24.42
C THR A 117 -36.96 15.77 24.34
N LEU A 118 -37.04 14.82 23.41
CA LEU A 118 -38.19 13.92 23.26
C LEU A 118 -38.36 12.99 24.47
N GLN A 119 -37.27 12.48 25.05
CA GLN A 119 -37.32 11.72 26.30
C GLN A 119 -37.88 12.56 27.46
N ASN A 120 -37.43 13.82 27.59
CA ASN A 120 -37.95 14.73 28.62
C ASN A 120 -39.44 15.02 28.41
N GLN A 121 -39.89 15.23 27.16
CA GLN A 121 -41.31 15.44 26.84
C GLN A 121 -42.15 14.20 27.15
N LEU A 122 -41.64 13.00 26.84
CA LEU A 122 -42.31 11.74 27.14
C LEU A 122 -42.47 11.56 28.66
N GLN A 123 -41.40 11.81 29.41
CA GLN A 123 -41.41 11.70 30.87
C GLN A 123 -42.37 12.71 31.51
N GLN A 124 -42.42 13.95 30.97
CA GLN A 124 -43.38 14.97 31.40
C GLN A 124 -44.82 14.57 31.08
N LYS A 125 -45.09 14.01 29.89
CA LYS A 125 -46.44 13.50 29.57
C LYS A 125 -46.84 12.39 30.53
N GLN A 126 -45.97 11.42 30.77
CA GLN A 126 -46.22 10.33 31.71
C GLN A 126 -46.49 10.84 33.14
N SER A 127 -45.74 11.84 33.61
CA SER A 127 -46.01 12.44 34.93
C SER A 127 -47.37 13.13 34.98
N THR A 128 -47.72 13.92 33.95
CA THR A 128 -49.03 14.61 33.90
C THR A 128 -50.21 13.65 33.79
N GLU A 129 -50.09 12.55 33.04
CA GLU A 129 -51.14 11.52 32.98
C GLU A 129 -51.31 10.81 34.32
N MET A 130 -50.20 10.47 34.99
CA MET A 130 -50.26 9.88 36.34
C MET A 130 -50.90 10.82 37.36
N GLU A 131 -50.68 12.13 37.24
CA GLU A 131 -51.29 13.14 38.11
C GLU A 131 -52.80 13.25 37.87
N LYS A 132 -53.24 13.28 36.60
CA LYS A 132 -54.67 13.20 36.24
C LYS A 132 -55.33 11.92 36.75
N TYR A 133 -54.65 10.78 36.67
CA TYR A 133 -55.16 9.53 37.23
C TYR A 133 -55.32 9.61 38.76
N LYS A 134 -54.37 10.22 39.47
CA LYS A 134 -54.47 10.45 40.91
C LYS A 134 -55.62 11.39 41.28
N GLU A 135 -55.81 12.48 40.54
CA GLU A 135 -56.96 13.39 40.75
C GLU A 135 -58.29 12.69 40.51
N ASN A 136 -58.43 11.95 39.40
CA ASN A 136 -59.64 11.20 39.10
C ASN A 136 -59.96 10.16 40.19
N MET A 137 -58.95 9.43 40.67
CA MET A 137 -59.11 8.50 41.80
C MET A 137 -59.53 9.21 43.09
N SER A 138 -58.99 10.42 43.35
CA SER A 138 -59.39 11.22 44.50
C SER A 138 -60.83 11.72 44.40
N CYS A 139 -61.29 12.11 43.21
CA CYS A 139 -62.68 12.51 42.97
C CYS A 139 -63.65 11.35 43.15
N LEU A 140 -63.35 10.18 42.55
CA LEU A 140 -64.15 8.97 42.73
C LEU A 140 -64.28 8.57 44.21
N LYS A 141 -63.18 8.67 44.96
CA LYS A 141 -63.19 8.37 46.40
C LYS A 141 -64.09 9.31 47.19
N LYS A 142 -64.08 10.61 46.86
CA LYS A 142 -64.98 11.61 47.45
C LYS A 142 -66.45 11.37 47.09
N GLU A 143 -66.75 11.01 45.85
CA GLU A 143 -68.12 10.62 45.44
C GLU A 143 -68.61 9.39 46.21
N TYR A 144 -67.72 8.42 46.47
CA TYR A 144 -68.02 7.23 47.28
C TYR A 144 -68.38 7.59 48.73
N GLU A 145 -67.72 8.58 49.31
CA GLU A 145 -68.00 9.07 50.66
C GLU A 145 -69.33 9.85 50.75
N LEU A 146 -69.78 10.47 49.65
CA LEU A 146 -71.00 11.28 49.59
C LEU A 146 -72.28 10.47 49.30
N HIS A 147 -72.19 9.34 48.60
CA HIS A 147 -73.35 8.51 48.23
C HIS A 147 -73.54 7.29 49.14
N GLY A 148 -73.97 7.53 50.38
CA GLY A 148 -74.22 6.50 51.39
C GLY A 148 -75.44 5.59 51.17
N ASN A 149 -76.36 5.92 50.26
CA ASN A 149 -77.63 5.20 50.06
C ASN A 149 -77.67 4.25 48.84
N ASP A 150 -76.69 4.30 47.93
CA ASP A 150 -76.57 3.42 46.74
C ASP A 150 -75.38 2.46 46.85
N LYS A 151 -75.17 1.94 48.06
CA LYS A 151 -73.97 1.21 48.47
C LYS A 151 -73.66 -0.01 47.59
N ASP A 152 -74.69 -0.70 47.10
CA ASP A 152 -74.53 -1.91 46.30
C ASP A 152 -74.18 -1.62 44.83
N ASN A 153 -74.74 -0.55 44.25
CA ASN A 153 -74.46 -0.14 42.86
C ASN A 153 -73.08 0.53 42.73
N MET A 154 -72.64 1.23 43.78
CA MET A 154 -71.28 1.77 43.88
C MET A 154 -70.25 0.66 44.13
N LYS A 155 -70.59 -0.38 44.90
CA LYS A 155 -69.71 -1.54 45.12
C LYS A 155 -69.43 -2.30 43.82
N THR A 156 -70.43 -2.53 42.97
CA THR A 156 -70.22 -3.15 41.65
C THR A 156 -69.37 -2.29 40.72
N LYS A 157 -69.57 -0.97 40.68
CA LYS A 157 -68.72 -0.06 39.91
C LYS A 157 -67.28 -0.04 40.42
N MET A 158 -67.07 -0.13 41.73
CA MET A 158 -65.74 -0.18 42.34
C MET A 158 -65.04 -1.52 42.05
N GLU A 159 -65.76 -2.64 42.10
CA GLU A 159 -65.24 -3.96 41.69
C GLU A 159 -64.93 -4.04 40.18
N GLU A 160 -65.70 -3.34 39.33
CA GLU A 160 -65.41 -3.22 37.91
C GLU A 160 -64.18 -2.34 37.64
N ALA A 161 -64.04 -1.22 38.37
CA ALA A 161 -62.85 -0.38 38.33
C ALA A 161 -61.60 -1.15 38.79
N ASP A 162 -61.68 -1.92 39.88
CA ASP A 162 -60.59 -2.78 40.35
C ASP A 162 -60.22 -3.87 39.34
N ARG A 163 -61.21 -4.46 38.65
CA ARG A 163 -60.95 -5.40 37.54
C ARG A 163 -60.23 -4.72 36.38
N LYS A 164 -60.64 -3.50 36.00
CA LYS A 164 -59.96 -2.71 34.95
C LYS A 164 -58.54 -2.34 35.37
N VAL A 165 -58.31 -1.93 36.62
CA VAL A 165 -56.98 -1.63 37.15
C VAL A 165 -56.09 -2.88 37.13
N LYS A 166 -56.60 -4.06 37.54
CA LYS A 166 -55.86 -5.32 37.41
C LYS A 166 -55.53 -5.69 35.96
N GLY A 167 -56.47 -5.46 35.04
CA GLY A 167 -56.26 -5.65 33.59
C GLY A 167 -55.18 -4.71 33.03
N LEU A 168 -55.20 -3.44 33.43
CA LEU A 168 -54.18 -2.47 33.03
C LEU A 168 -52.81 -2.82 33.63
N ASN A 169 -52.75 -3.25 34.89
CA ASN A 169 -51.49 -3.66 35.51
C ASN A 169 -50.86 -4.88 34.80
N THR A 170 -51.66 -5.86 34.39
CA THR A 170 -51.16 -7.00 33.61
C THR A 170 -50.71 -6.63 32.20
N ILE A 171 -51.25 -5.56 31.62
CA ILE A 171 -50.75 -5.00 30.34
C ILE A 171 -49.43 -4.25 30.57
N VAL A 172 -49.34 -3.45 31.65
CA VAL A 172 -48.11 -2.72 32.02
C VAL A 172 -46.96 -3.68 32.30
N GLU A 173 -47.20 -4.76 33.04
CA GLU A 173 -46.20 -5.81 33.29
C GLU A 173 -45.72 -6.46 31.98
N ARG A 174 -46.64 -6.77 31.05
CA ARG A 174 -46.28 -7.29 29.72
C ARG A 174 -45.42 -6.32 28.92
N LEU A 175 -45.78 -5.03 28.91
CA LEU A 175 -45.01 -3.99 28.22
C LEU A 175 -43.64 -3.78 28.86
N GLN A 176 -43.51 -3.92 30.18
CA GLN A 176 -42.21 -3.88 30.87
C GLN A 176 -41.35 -5.08 30.48
N ASP A 177 -41.92 -6.27 30.43
CA ASP A 177 -41.23 -7.49 29.97
C ASP A 177 -40.73 -7.35 28.52
N ASP A 178 -41.58 -6.84 27.61
CA ASP A 178 -41.21 -6.60 26.21
C ASP A 178 -40.13 -5.51 26.09
N LEU A 179 -40.18 -4.47 26.91
CA LEU A 179 -39.15 -3.43 26.97
C LEU A 179 -37.81 -4.01 27.44
N THR A 180 -37.80 -4.87 28.45
CA THR A 180 -36.58 -5.55 28.89
C THR A 180 -36.01 -6.47 27.82
N LYS A 181 -36.86 -7.25 27.13
CA LYS A 181 -36.41 -8.09 26.00
C LYS A 181 -35.79 -7.27 24.87
N MET A 182 -36.42 -6.15 24.48
CA MET A 182 -35.85 -5.27 23.46
C MET A 182 -34.52 -4.65 23.91
N LYS A 183 -34.39 -4.31 25.20
CA LYS A 183 -33.14 -3.79 25.76
C LYS A 183 -32.03 -4.85 25.70
N ASP A 184 -32.33 -6.09 26.05
CA ASP A 184 -31.39 -7.21 25.98
C ASP A 184 -30.99 -7.53 24.52
N GLU A 185 -31.94 -7.48 23.58
CA GLU A 185 -31.66 -7.61 22.15
C GLU A 185 -30.75 -6.46 21.63
N CYS A 186 -30.95 -5.24 22.13
CA CYS A 186 -30.11 -4.09 21.79
C CYS A 186 -28.67 -4.29 22.28
N ILE A 187 -28.49 -4.70 23.54
CA ILE A 187 -27.19 -5.03 24.13
C ILE A 187 -26.50 -6.16 23.34
N LEU A 188 -27.26 -7.19 22.95
CA LEU A 188 -26.73 -8.28 22.14
C LEU A 188 -26.25 -7.78 20.76
N ARG A 189 -27.02 -6.92 20.08
CA ARG A 189 -26.62 -6.31 18.81
C ARG A 189 -25.41 -5.40 18.95
N GLU A 190 -25.31 -4.62 20.02
CA GLU A 190 -24.13 -3.79 20.32
C GLU A 190 -22.87 -4.65 20.54
N SER A 191 -23.01 -5.79 21.24
CA SER A 191 -21.93 -6.77 21.40
C SER A 191 -21.51 -7.38 20.07
N GLN A 192 -22.46 -7.75 19.21
CA GLN A 192 -22.18 -8.30 17.88
C GLN A 192 -21.49 -7.27 16.97
N MET A 193 -21.95 -6.01 16.98
CA MET A 193 -21.28 -4.92 16.25
C MET A 193 -19.86 -4.69 16.77
N SER A 194 -19.65 -4.69 18.08
CA SER A 194 -18.31 -4.53 18.66
C SER A 194 -17.36 -5.64 18.23
N GLN A 195 -17.85 -6.89 18.17
CA GLN A 195 -17.07 -8.02 17.63
C GLN A 195 -16.74 -7.85 16.15
N LEU A 196 -17.70 -7.42 15.32
CA LEU A 196 -17.48 -7.15 13.90
C LEU A 196 -16.46 -6.03 13.67
N VAL A 197 -16.53 -4.94 14.45
CA VAL A 197 -15.53 -3.85 14.42
C VAL A 197 -14.14 -4.38 14.77
N GLN A 198 -14.04 -5.24 15.79
CA GLN A 198 -12.76 -5.83 16.18
C GLN A 198 -12.21 -6.81 15.13
N GLN A 199 -13.08 -7.60 14.48
CA GLN A 199 -12.70 -8.46 13.34
C GLN A 199 -12.22 -7.63 12.14
N ASN A 200 -12.95 -6.57 11.78
CA ASN A 200 -12.54 -5.67 10.71
C ASN A 200 -11.21 -4.99 11.00
N LYS A 201 -10.96 -4.60 12.26
CA LYS A 201 -9.66 -4.05 12.67
C LYS A 201 -8.53 -5.05 12.44
N LYS A 202 -8.71 -6.32 12.83
CA LYS A 202 -7.73 -7.40 12.59
C LYS A 202 -7.49 -7.63 11.09
N LEU A 203 -8.54 -7.64 10.27
CA LEU A 203 -8.43 -7.78 8.81
C LEU A 203 -7.67 -6.61 8.18
N VAL A 204 -7.87 -5.38 8.66
CA VAL A 204 -7.11 -4.21 8.18
C VAL A 204 -5.63 -4.32 8.55
N GLU A 205 -5.31 -4.75 9.77
CA GLU A 205 -3.92 -4.98 10.20
C GLU A 205 -3.25 -6.11 9.41
N GLU A 206 -3.96 -7.20 9.13
CA GLU A 206 -3.49 -8.31 8.31
C GLU A 206 -3.27 -7.89 6.84
N LYS A 207 -4.16 -7.07 6.30
CA LYS A 207 -4.02 -6.46 4.96
C LYS A 207 -2.82 -5.52 4.89
N LYS A 208 -2.52 -4.80 5.98
CA LYS A 208 -1.31 -3.96 6.07
C LYS A 208 -0.05 -4.83 6.06
N ARG A 209 -0.02 -5.88 6.89
CA ARG A 209 1.12 -6.83 6.94
C ARG A 209 1.37 -7.50 5.58
N THR A 210 0.32 -7.93 4.88
CA THR A 210 0.47 -8.51 3.54
C THR A 210 1.00 -7.49 2.52
N LYS A 211 0.58 -6.23 2.58
CA LYS A 211 1.16 -5.16 1.77
C LYS A 211 2.66 -4.99 2.06
N ASP A 212 3.04 -4.90 3.33
CA ASP A 212 4.43 -4.73 3.75
C ASP A 212 5.31 -5.91 3.27
N ILE A 213 4.82 -7.15 3.39
CA ILE A 213 5.49 -8.35 2.87
C ILE A 213 5.62 -8.30 1.34
N THR A 214 4.55 -7.93 0.61
CA THR A 214 4.62 -7.82 -0.85
C THR A 214 5.58 -6.73 -1.32
N GLN A 215 5.66 -5.62 -0.58
CA GLN A 215 6.60 -4.54 -0.87
C GLN A 215 8.04 -5.00 -0.63
N GLN A 216 8.31 -5.68 0.49
CA GLN A 216 9.61 -6.24 0.79
C GLN A 216 10.05 -7.27 -0.27
N SER A 217 9.12 -8.12 -0.72
CA SER A 217 9.37 -9.08 -1.81
C SER A 217 9.67 -8.39 -3.14
N LEU A 218 8.97 -7.28 -3.45
CA LEU A 218 9.21 -6.46 -4.64
C LEU A 218 10.62 -5.82 -4.61
N GLU A 219 11.01 -5.27 -3.45
CA GLU A 219 12.34 -4.70 -3.25
C GLU A 219 13.45 -5.75 -3.40
N GLN A 220 13.24 -6.96 -2.86
CA GLN A 220 14.17 -8.08 -3.06
C GLN A 220 14.27 -8.50 -4.52
N THR A 221 13.15 -8.59 -5.25
CA THR A 221 13.17 -8.93 -6.68
C THR A 221 13.88 -7.85 -7.50
N HIS A 222 13.69 -6.57 -7.20
CA HIS A 222 14.44 -5.49 -7.83
C HIS A 222 15.95 -5.58 -7.56
N LYS A 223 16.35 -5.92 -6.33
CA LYS A 223 17.76 -6.13 -5.99
C LYS A 223 18.37 -7.28 -6.79
N LEU A 224 17.66 -8.41 -6.88
CA LEU A 224 18.10 -9.56 -7.68
C LEU A 224 18.15 -9.24 -9.19
N GLN A 225 17.18 -8.51 -9.72
CA GLN A 225 17.20 -8.07 -11.12
C GLN A 225 18.42 -7.18 -11.42
N LYS A 226 18.79 -6.30 -10.47
CA LYS A 226 19.99 -5.48 -10.57
C LYS A 226 21.26 -6.33 -10.58
N GLU A 227 21.38 -7.29 -9.67
CA GLU A 227 22.53 -8.23 -9.63
C GLU A 227 22.63 -9.06 -10.93
N ILE A 228 21.51 -9.54 -11.46
CA ILE A 228 21.47 -10.26 -12.75
C ILE A 228 21.94 -9.36 -13.90
N ALA A 229 21.53 -8.08 -13.91
CA ALA A 229 21.94 -7.13 -14.94
C ALA A 229 23.45 -6.83 -14.87
N GLU A 230 24.00 -6.69 -13.66
CA GLU A 230 25.45 -6.51 -13.43
C GLU A 230 26.23 -7.75 -13.90
N LEU A 231 25.79 -8.96 -13.54
CA LEU A 231 26.43 -10.20 -13.98
C LEU A 231 26.39 -10.38 -15.51
N LYS A 232 25.27 -10.05 -16.16
CA LYS A 232 25.16 -10.07 -17.63
C LYS A 232 26.14 -9.10 -18.27
N GLN A 233 26.32 -7.92 -17.68
CA GLN A 233 27.30 -6.95 -18.16
C GLN A 233 28.74 -7.48 -18.01
N CYS A 234 29.07 -8.08 -16.87
CA CYS A 234 30.38 -8.70 -16.65
C CYS A 234 30.66 -9.84 -17.66
N LEU A 235 29.67 -10.68 -17.94
CA LEU A 235 29.80 -11.74 -18.96
C LEU A 235 30.00 -11.16 -20.36
N ALA A 236 29.24 -10.13 -20.75
CA ALA A 236 29.39 -9.49 -22.05
C ALA A 236 30.79 -8.85 -22.23
N LEU A 237 31.32 -8.22 -21.17
CA LEU A 237 32.69 -7.69 -21.18
C LEU A 237 33.74 -8.81 -21.30
N ARG A 238 33.52 -9.94 -20.64
CA ARG A 238 34.39 -11.12 -20.75
C ARG A 238 34.36 -11.72 -22.15
N ASP A 239 33.18 -11.82 -22.75
CA ASP A 239 33.00 -12.37 -24.11
C ASP A 239 33.59 -11.42 -25.17
N LEU A 240 33.51 -10.10 -24.97
CA LEU A 240 34.20 -9.11 -25.80
C LEU A 240 35.73 -9.22 -25.68
N ALA A 241 36.26 -9.33 -24.47
CA ALA A 241 37.70 -9.54 -24.24
C ALA A 241 38.19 -10.86 -24.87
N ALA A 242 37.39 -11.94 -24.78
CA ALA A 242 37.70 -13.22 -25.41
C ALA A 242 37.61 -13.16 -26.96
N ALA A 243 36.72 -12.33 -27.51
CA ALA A 243 36.62 -12.12 -28.95
C ALA A 243 37.78 -11.26 -29.51
N GLU A 244 38.29 -10.30 -28.73
CA GLU A 244 39.47 -9.52 -29.08
C GLU A 244 40.75 -10.38 -29.10
N ASP A 245 40.86 -11.37 -28.22
CA ASP A 245 41.96 -12.37 -28.24
C ASP A 245 41.87 -13.36 -29.43
N ALA A 246 40.68 -13.54 -30.03
CA ALA A 246 40.44 -14.53 -31.09
C ALA A 246 40.53 -13.99 -32.53
N GLY A 247 40.71 -12.68 -32.74
CA GLY A 247 41.18 -12.12 -34.01
C GLY A 247 40.38 -12.45 -35.29
N GLN A 248 39.05 -12.54 -35.26
CA GLN A 248 38.23 -12.64 -36.49
C GLN A 248 36.92 -11.83 -36.45
N PRO A 249 36.59 -11.07 -37.52
CA PRO A 249 35.31 -10.37 -37.63
C PRO A 249 34.30 -11.20 -38.45
N ILE A 250 33.06 -11.35 -37.96
CA ILE A 250 31.96 -11.89 -38.76
C ILE A 250 30.82 -10.88 -38.84
N ALA A 251 30.50 -10.52 -40.08
CA ALA A 251 29.42 -9.64 -40.47
C ALA A 251 28.03 -10.29 -40.33
N SER A 252 27.06 -9.45 -40.00
CA SER A 252 25.65 -9.77 -39.86
C SER A 252 24.92 -9.90 -41.21
N LYS A 253 23.95 -10.82 -41.27
CA LYS A 253 22.63 -10.61 -41.93
C LYS A 253 21.71 -11.84 -41.82
N GLN A 254 20.40 -11.53 -41.74
CA GLN A 254 19.21 -12.39 -41.90
C GLN A 254 18.67 -13.11 -40.65
N GLN A 255 17.99 -12.35 -39.79
CA GLN A 255 16.82 -12.77 -39.00
C GLN A 255 15.58 -12.58 -39.90
N ASP A 256 14.68 -13.55 -40.06
CA ASP A 256 13.51 -13.69 -39.17
C ASP A 256 12.83 -15.07 -39.23
N ALA A 257 13.52 -16.15 -39.62
CA ALA A 257 12.90 -17.49 -39.73
C ALA A 257 13.47 -18.55 -38.77
N SER A 258 14.31 -18.17 -37.80
CA SER A 258 15.28 -19.11 -37.22
C SER A 258 15.15 -19.39 -35.72
N PHE A 259 14.22 -18.79 -34.97
CA PHE A 259 14.20 -18.95 -33.49
C PHE A 259 13.99 -20.40 -33.00
N SER A 260 13.21 -21.23 -33.71
CA SER A 260 13.02 -22.65 -33.34
C SER A 260 14.22 -23.53 -33.72
N GLU A 261 14.93 -23.18 -34.79
CA GLU A 261 16.16 -23.88 -35.20
C GLU A 261 17.38 -23.40 -34.40
N ILE A 262 17.34 -22.17 -33.87
CA ILE A 262 18.36 -21.55 -33.03
C ILE A 262 18.40 -22.21 -31.67
N ASP A 263 17.28 -22.52 -31.01
CA ASP A 263 17.34 -23.24 -29.72
C ASP A 263 17.96 -24.65 -29.87
N GLY A 264 17.63 -25.36 -30.97
CA GLY A 264 18.25 -26.65 -31.31
C GLY A 264 19.69 -26.57 -31.82
N LYS A 265 20.14 -25.39 -32.28
CA LYS A 265 21.54 -25.13 -32.67
C LYS A 265 22.35 -24.60 -31.49
N ILE A 266 21.77 -23.84 -30.55
CA ILE A 266 22.43 -23.36 -29.32
C ILE A 266 22.80 -24.55 -28.43
N LEU A 267 21.91 -25.54 -28.28
CA LEU A 267 22.22 -26.77 -27.53
C LEU A 267 23.34 -27.61 -28.18
N ARG A 268 23.48 -27.57 -29.51
CA ARG A 268 24.57 -28.24 -30.24
C ARG A 268 25.87 -27.43 -30.26
N VAL A 269 25.80 -26.12 -30.42
CA VAL A 269 26.96 -25.22 -30.42
C VAL A 269 27.55 -25.05 -29.03
N LYS A 270 26.75 -25.09 -27.95
CA LYS A 270 27.28 -25.18 -26.59
C LYS A 270 28.04 -26.50 -26.36
N SER A 271 27.45 -27.63 -26.75
CA SER A 271 28.12 -28.94 -26.57
C SER A 271 29.33 -29.14 -27.49
N GLU A 272 29.33 -28.57 -28.70
CA GLU A 272 30.49 -28.56 -29.60
C GLU A 272 31.55 -27.51 -29.23
N GLY A 273 31.14 -26.35 -28.71
CA GLY A 273 32.04 -25.29 -28.23
C GLY A 273 32.81 -25.71 -26.98
N ASP A 274 32.13 -26.34 -26.03
CA ASP A 274 32.76 -26.88 -24.82
C ASP A 274 33.74 -28.02 -25.17
N MET A 275 33.37 -28.91 -26.11
CA MET A 275 34.27 -29.96 -26.58
C MET A 275 35.46 -29.42 -27.38
N LYS A 276 35.28 -28.41 -28.21
CA LYS A 276 36.36 -27.86 -29.06
C LYS A 276 37.36 -27.04 -28.23
N SER A 277 36.85 -26.26 -27.27
CA SER A 277 37.65 -25.59 -26.25
C SER A 277 38.50 -26.60 -25.45
N GLU A 278 37.89 -27.69 -24.96
CA GLU A 278 38.64 -28.73 -24.24
C GLU A 278 39.67 -29.45 -25.13
N LEU A 279 39.35 -29.66 -26.41
CA LEU A 279 40.24 -30.33 -27.36
C LEU A 279 41.45 -29.48 -27.73
N ASP A 280 41.27 -28.16 -27.89
CA ASP A 280 42.37 -27.24 -28.19
C ASP A 280 43.26 -27.02 -26.97
N TYR A 281 42.68 -26.96 -25.75
CA TYR A 281 43.45 -26.96 -24.51
C TYR A 281 44.27 -28.25 -24.31
N ARG A 282 43.70 -29.42 -24.69
CA ARG A 282 44.45 -30.69 -24.68
C ARG A 282 45.61 -30.72 -25.68
N LYS A 283 45.46 -30.11 -26.84
CA LYS A 283 46.54 -30.01 -27.84
C LYS A 283 47.67 -29.10 -27.35
N GLU A 284 47.35 -27.97 -26.73
CA GLU A 284 48.37 -27.11 -26.11
C GLU A 284 49.12 -27.83 -24.98
N LEU A 285 48.39 -28.55 -24.11
CA LEU A 285 49.01 -29.40 -23.08
C LEU A 285 49.92 -30.49 -23.67
N GLU A 286 49.55 -31.08 -24.80
CA GLU A 286 50.37 -32.10 -25.46
C GLU A 286 51.62 -31.49 -26.11
N VAL A 287 51.51 -30.28 -26.69
CA VAL A 287 52.65 -29.53 -27.23
C VAL A 287 53.64 -29.16 -26.10
N GLU A 288 53.15 -28.71 -24.96
CA GLU A 288 54.01 -28.41 -23.80
C GLU A 288 54.63 -29.68 -23.19
N ARG A 289 53.87 -30.79 -23.10
CA ARG A 289 54.43 -32.10 -22.71
C ARG A 289 55.54 -32.55 -23.66
N GLN A 290 55.38 -32.35 -24.97
CA GLN A 290 56.42 -32.65 -25.95
C GLN A 290 57.65 -31.75 -25.79
N LYS A 291 57.49 -30.46 -25.51
CA LYS A 291 58.61 -29.57 -25.19
C LYS A 291 59.38 -30.02 -23.95
N VAL A 292 58.68 -30.40 -22.88
CA VAL A 292 59.30 -30.96 -21.66
C VAL A 292 60.05 -32.26 -21.96
N ASN A 293 59.47 -33.17 -22.74
CA ASN A 293 60.12 -34.42 -23.12
C ASN A 293 61.37 -34.19 -23.99
N ASN A 294 61.31 -33.23 -24.92
CA ASN A 294 62.45 -32.86 -25.77
C ASN A 294 63.58 -32.20 -24.97
N LEU A 295 63.24 -31.31 -24.03
CA LEU A 295 64.22 -30.71 -23.12
C LEU A 295 64.84 -31.76 -22.20
N THR A 296 64.04 -32.70 -21.67
CA THR A 296 64.53 -33.81 -20.84
C THR A 296 65.47 -34.73 -21.62
N SER A 297 65.15 -35.02 -22.88
CA SER A 297 66.02 -35.80 -23.77
C SER A 297 67.33 -35.08 -24.04
N ARG A 298 67.28 -33.77 -24.26
CA ARG A 298 68.46 -32.92 -24.47
C ARG A 298 69.34 -32.80 -23.21
N ILE A 299 68.76 -32.80 -22.01
CA ILE A 299 69.51 -32.92 -20.74
C ILE A 299 70.25 -34.25 -20.70
N ASN A 300 69.57 -35.35 -21.03
CA ASN A 300 70.17 -36.67 -21.00
C ASN A 300 71.32 -36.80 -22.01
N GLU A 301 71.15 -36.25 -23.22
CA GLU A 301 72.20 -36.18 -24.25
C GLU A 301 73.41 -35.33 -23.81
N LEU A 302 73.18 -34.15 -23.22
CA LEU A 302 74.24 -33.28 -22.70
C LEU A 302 74.96 -33.89 -21.49
N THR A 303 74.24 -34.65 -20.66
CA THR A 303 74.81 -35.39 -19.52
C THR A 303 75.72 -36.53 -19.98
N ILE A 304 75.39 -37.17 -21.11
CA ILE A 304 76.21 -38.24 -21.72
C ILE A 304 77.42 -37.65 -22.50
N ALA A 305 77.30 -36.45 -23.08
CA ALA A 305 78.33 -35.82 -23.91
C ALA A 305 79.48 -35.13 -23.14
N GLY A 306 79.39 -34.99 -21.81
CA GLY A 306 80.51 -34.50 -20.98
C GLY A 306 81.05 -33.12 -21.38
N HIS A 307 80.22 -32.23 -21.92
CA HIS A 307 80.59 -30.86 -22.30
C HIS A 307 79.91 -29.84 -21.38
N GLY A 308 80.70 -29.20 -20.50
CA GLY A 308 80.38 -27.93 -19.81
C GLY A 308 79.41 -28.04 -18.62
N SER A 309 79.95 -28.06 -17.41
CA SER A 309 79.23 -28.01 -16.12
C SER A 309 78.16 -26.91 -16.05
N ASP A 310 78.44 -25.75 -16.65
CA ASP A 310 77.60 -24.55 -16.51
C ASP A 310 76.30 -24.60 -17.35
N ASN A 311 76.30 -25.33 -18.47
CA ASN A 311 75.11 -25.51 -19.30
C ASN A 311 74.11 -26.49 -18.68
N ILE A 312 74.60 -27.43 -17.87
CA ILE A 312 73.74 -28.41 -17.16
C ILE A 312 73.05 -27.74 -15.97
N GLU A 313 73.74 -26.86 -15.23
CA GLU A 313 73.14 -26.14 -14.11
C GLU A 313 72.09 -25.13 -14.56
N THR A 314 72.32 -24.41 -15.65
CA THR A 314 71.31 -23.48 -16.22
C THR A 314 70.07 -24.22 -16.73
N LEU A 315 70.23 -25.38 -17.38
CA LEU A 315 69.08 -26.19 -17.80
C LEU A 315 68.31 -26.79 -16.61
N LYS A 316 69.01 -27.22 -15.55
CA LYS A 316 68.37 -27.66 -14.30
C LYS A 316 67.56 -26.53 -13.66
N ALA A 317 68.10 -25.31 -13.63
CA ALA A 317 67.38 -24.15 -13.11
C ALA A 317 66.12 -23.85 -13.94
N GLN A 318 66.20 -23.93 -15.27
CA GLN A 318 65.04 -23.76 -16.16
C GLN A 318 63.97 -24.84 -15.93
N VAL A 319 64.36 -26.10 -15.76
CA VAL A 319 63.41 -27.19 -15.44
C VAL A 319 62.73 -26.96 -14.10
N VAL A 320 63.46 -26.51 -13.07
CA VAL A 320 62.86 -26.20 -11.77
C VAL A 320 61.88 -25.04 -11.86
N CYS A 321 62.17 -23.99 -12.64
CA CYS A 321 61.22 -22.91 -12.89
C CYS A 321 59.95 -23.41 -13.61
N LEU A 322 60.10 -24.21 -14.67
CA LEU A 322 58.95 -24.79 -15.39
C LEU A 322 58.11 -25.71 -14.48
N VAL A 323 58.73 -26.51 -13.62
CA VAL A 323 58.00 -27.35 -12.67
C VAL A 323 57.22 -26.51 -11.65
N LYS A 324 57.78 -25.38 -11.20
CA LYS A 324 57.06 -24.44 -10.34
C LYS A 324 55.88 -23.79 -11.06
N GLU A 325 56.08 -23.30 -12.28
CA GLU A 325 55.02 -22.72 -13.11
C GLU A 325 53.89 -23.72 -13.35
N VAL A 326 54.21 -24.98 -13.69
CA VAL A 326 53.20 -26.05 -13.84
C VAL A 326 52.46 -26.31 -12.53
N SER A 327 53.17 -26.36 -11.40
CA SER A 327 52.54 -26.55 -10.08
C SER A 327 51.63 -25.37 -9.68
N GLU A 328 52.00 -24.14 -10.04
CA GLU A 328 51.20 -22.94 -9.79
C GLU A 328 49.95 -22.94 -10.69
N SER A 329 50.10 -23.26 -11.98
CA SER A 329 48.97 -23.41 -12.91
C SER A 329 48.01 -24.54 -12.51
N GLU A 330 48.51 -25.68 -12.00
CA GLU A 330 47.65 -26.75 -11.47
C GLU A 330 46.87 -26.31 -10.23
N LYS A 331 47.48 -25.49 -9.37
CA LYS A 331 46.82 -24.92 -8.20
C LYS A 331 45.73 -23.93 -8.60
N GLU A 332 46.04 -22.98 -9.50
CA GLU A 332 45.08 -22.01 -10.04
C GLU A 332 43.90 -22.71 -10.71
N LYS A 333 44.16 -23.76 -11.49
CA LYS A 333 43.11 -24.61 -12.08
C LYS A 333 42.20 -25.23 -11.01
N GLY A 334 42.77 -25.72 -9.91
CA GLY A 334 42.02 -26.25 -8.78
C GLY A 334 41.11 -25.19 -8.12
N GLU A 335 41.63 -23.98 -7.92
CA GLU A 335 40.87 -22.85 -7.36
C GLU A 335 39.72 -22.43 -8.29
N ILE A 336 39.96 -22.39 -9.61
CA ILE A 336 38.93 -22.10 -10.62
C ILE A 336 37.82 -23.16 -10.60
N TYR A 337 38.15 -24.45 -10.49
CA TYR A 337 37.13 -25.50 -10.37
C TYR A 337 36.31 -25.38 -9.09
N GLY A 338 36.95 -25.03 -7.96
CA GLY A 338 36.23 -24.77 -6.71
C GLY A 338 35.24 -23.61 -6.84
N LEU A 339 35.67 -22.52 -7.50
CA LEU A 339 34.81 -21.36 -7.77
C LEU A 339 33.65 -21.72 -8.71
N LEU A 340 33.91 -22.53 -9.76
CA LEU A 340 32.89 -23.00 -10.68
C LEU A 340 31.84 -23.88 -10.00
N GLU A 341 32.24 -24.76 -9.09
CA GLU A 341 31.30 -25.60 -8.34
C GLU A 341 30.44 -24.76 -7.39
N HIS A 342 31.03 -23.79 -6.68
CA HIS A 342 30.27 -22.85 -5.85
C HIS A 342 29.26 -22.04 -6.68
N PHE A 343 29.64 -21.56 -7.87
CA PHE A 343 28.69 -20.90 -8.77
C PHE A 343 27.60 -21.85 -9.26
N ARG A 344 27.91 -23.13 -9.51
CA ARG A 344 26.94 -24.14 -9.89
C ARG A 344 25.91 -24.40 -8.80
N GLU A 345 26.36 -24.58 -7.55
CA GLU A 345 25.50 -24.73 -6.38
C GLU A 345 24.61 -23.50 -6.22
N ARG A 346 25.19 -22.30 -6.33
CA ARG A 346 24.42 -21.04 -6.25
C ARG A 346 23.36 -20.92 -7.33
N CYS A 347 23.65 -21.33 -8.57
CA CYS A 347 22.67 -21.38 -9.65
C CYS A 347 21.53 -22.35 -9.33
N GLN A 348 21.84 -23.55 -8.81
CA GLN A 348 20.81 -24.52 -8.41
C GLN A 348 19.92 -23.99 -7.28
N GLU A 349 20.48 -23.29 -6.29
CA GLU A 349 19.71 -22.64 -5.23
C GLU A 349 18.76 -21.58 -5.79
N LEU A 350 19.24 -20.73 -6.70
CA LEU A 350 18.43 -19.69 -7.33
C LEU A 350 17.33 -20.28 -8.22
N GLU A 351 17.61 -21.35 -8.97
CA GLU A 351 16.62 -22.09 -9.74
C GLU A 351 15.55 -22.72 -8.85
N SER A 352 15.95 -23.35 -7.73
CA SER A 352 15.02 -23.91 -6.75
C SER A 352 14.17 -22.82 -6.10
N HIS A 353 14.76 -21.69 -5.72
CA HIS A 353 14.04 -20.56 -5.13
C HIS A 353 13.05 -19.96 -6.13
N SER A 354 13.45 -19.80 -7.40
CA SER A 354 12.55 -19.34 -8.47
C SER A 354 11.39 -20.32 -8.72
N GLY A 355 11.64 -21.64 -8.63
CA GLY A 355 10.61 -22.67 -8.71
C GLY A 355 9.59 -22.52 -7.58
N ASN A 356 10.06 -22.43 -6.33
CA ASN A 356 9.20 -22.26 -5.16
C ASN A 356 8.33 -20.99 -5.24
N LEU A 357 8.90 -19.86 -5.66
CA LEU A 357 8.14 -18.62 -5.85
C LEU A 357 7.08 -18.75 -6.95
N SER A 358 7.38 -19.47 -8.03
CA SER A 358 6.40 -19.75 -9.09
C SER A 358 5.24 -20.60 -8.57
N ASP A 359 5.52 -21.62 -7.75
CA ASP A 359 4.51 -22.49 -7.15
C ASP A 359 3.65 -21.73 -6.13
N GLU A 360 4.25 -20.87 -5.31
CA GLU A 360 3.53 -19.98 -4.38
C GLU A 360 2.60 -19.02 -5.12
N LEU A 361 3.08 -18.38 -6.20
CA LEU A 361 2.25 -17.52 -7.05
C LEU A 361 1.08 -18.29 -7.68
N HIS A 362 1.31 -19.54 -8.11
CA HIS A 362 0.25 -20.37 -8.66
C HIS A 362 -0.79 -20.75 -7.58
N SER A 363 -0.33 -21.11 -6.38
CA SER A 363 -1.19 -21.37 -5.22
C SER A 363 -2.05 -20.16 -4.85
N LEU A 364 -1.45 -18.96 -4.82
CA LEU A 364 -2.17 -17.71 -4.55
C LEU A 364 -3.22 -17.41 -5.61
N ARG A 365 -2.89 -17.53 -6.90
CA ARG A 365 -3.86 -17.36 -8.00
C ARG A 365 -5.03 -18.34 -7.87
N SER A 366 -4.76 -19.60 -7.55
CA SER A 366 -5.81 -20.60 -7.34
C SER A 366 -6.73 -20.26 -6.17
N LYS A 367 -6.19 -19.73 -5.06
CA LYS A 367 -6.98 -19.24 -3.92
C LYS A 367 -7.83 -18.03 -4.29
N ASP A 368 -7.25 -17.07 -5.00
CA ASP A 368 -7.95 -15.88 -5.48
C ASP A 368 -9.10 -16.25 -6.42
N ASP A 369 -8.87 -17.17 -7.37
CA ASP A 369 -9.91 -17.68 -8.27
C ASP A 369 -11.06 -18.34 -7.48
N HIS A 370 -10.75 -19.10 -6.43
CA HIS A 370 -11.77 -19.70 -5.57
C HIS A 370 -12.58 -18.66 -4.78
N VAL A 371 -11.93 -17.61 -4.27
CA VAL A 371 -12.60 -16.50 -3.59
C VAL A 371 -13.49 -15.73 -4.57
N ILE A 372 -12.99 -15.44 -5.78
CA ILE A 372 -13.75 -14.78 -6.84
C ILE A 372 -15.00 -15.60 -7.20
N GLU A 373 -14.87 -16.92 -7.36
CA GLU A 373 -16.00 -17.79 -7.67
C GLU A 373 -17.04 -17.84 -6.55
N THR A 374 -16.57 -17.86 -5.30
CA THR A 374 -17.44 -17.78 -4.11
C THR A 374 -18.21 -16.47 -4.09
N LEU A 375 -17.53 -15.34 -4.32
CA LEU A 375 -18.16 -14.02 -4.37
C LEU A 375 -19.18 -13.92 -5.51
N ARG A 376 -18.87 -14.44 -6.70
CA ARG A 376 -19.82 -14.52 -7.83
C ARG A 376 -21.06 -15.32 -7.46
N SER A 377 -20.90 -16.49 -6.84
CA SER A 377 -22.03 -17.31 -6.38
C SER A 377 -22.91 -16.58 -5.37
N THR A 378 -22.31 -15.90 -4.39
CA THR A 378 -23.05 -15.11 -3.39
C THR A 378 -23.80 -13.93 -4.01
N LEU A 379 -23.19 -13.21 -4.97
CA LEU A 379 -23.85 -12.15 -5.72
C LEU A 379 -25.06 -12.69 -6.48
N SER A 380 -24.89 -13.79 -7.23
CA SER A 380 -26.00 -14.42 -7.95
C SER A 380 -27.11 -14.95 -7.02
N GLN A 381 -26.79 -15.32 -5.78
CA GLN A 381 -27.81 -15.67 -4.77
C GLN A 381 -28.56 -14.44 -4.28
N MET A 382 -27.87 -13.34 -3.98
CA MET A 382 -28.50 -12.09 -3.54
C MET A 382 -29.38 -11.48 -4.64
N GLU A 383 -28.94 -11.51 -5.90
CA GLU A 383 -29.74 -11.06 -7.05
C GLU A 383 -31.03 -11.85 -7.20
N ARG A 384 -30.97 -13.19 -7.06
CA ARG A 384 -32.17 -14.05 -7.05
C ARG A 384 -33.12 -13.70 -5.91
N SER A 385 -32.60 -13.55 -4.69
CA SER A 385 -33.43 -13.18 -3.53
C SER A 385 -34.08 -11.81 -3.71
N LEU A 386 -33.37 -10.84 -4.29
CA LEU A 386 -33.92 -9.53 -4.60
C LEU A 386 -35.04 -9.61 -5.65
N ALA A 387 -34.85 -10.42 -6.70
CA ALA A 387 -35.87 -10.64 -7.72
C ALA A 387 -37.14 -11.27 -7.13
N GLU A 388 -36.99 -12.28 -6.27
CA GLU A 388 -38.09 -12.90 -5.53
C GLU A 388 -38.83 -11.88 -4.63
N GLN A 389 -38.09 -11.04 -3.90
CA GLN A 389 -38.70 -10.00 -3.07
C GLN A 389 -39.47 -8.96 -3.89
N LYS A 390 -38.93 -8.54 -5.05
CA LYS A 390 -39.63 -7.63 -5.97
C LYS A 390 -40.93 -8.24 -6.48
N SER A 391 -40.88 -9.51 -6.92
CA SER A 391 -42.06 -10.23 -7.37
C SER A 391 -43.12 -10.35 -6.27
N LYS A 392 -42.72 -10.68 -5.03
CA LYS A 392 -43.64 -10.72 -3.88
C LYS A 392 -44.24 -9.36 -3.56
N HIS A 393 -43.46 -8.28 -3.66
CA HIS A 393 -43.94 -6.92 -3.45
C HIS A 393 -44.98 -6.51 -4.52
N GLU A 394 -44.76 -6.91 -5.77
CA GLU A 394 -45.68 -6.66 -6.87
C GLU A 394 -47.00 -7.45 -6.69
N GLU A 395 -46.93 -8.71 -6.26
CA GLU A 395 -48.10 -9.51 -5.89
C GLU A 395 -48.89 -8.87 -4.74
N GLN A 396 -48.21 -8.42 -3.67
CA GLN A 396 -48.86 -7.71 -2.57
C GLN A 396 -49.53 -6.41 -3.02
N ARG A 397 -48.91 -5.68 -3.95
CA ARG A 397 -49.50 -4.46 -4.51
C ARG A 397 -50.77 -4.77 -5.30
N ALA A 398 -50.76 -5.82 -6.11
CA ALA A 398 -51.95 -6.29 -6.83
C ALA A 398 -53.07 -6.69 -5.86
N GLN A 399 -52.76 -7.41 -4.76
CA GLN A 399 -53.74 -7.76 -3.74
C GLN A 399 -54.33 -6.54 -3.00
N ILE A 400 -53.54 -5.49 -2.77
CA ILE A 400 -54.03 -4.24 -2.18
C ILE A 400 -54.98 -3.54 -3.16
N GLU A 401 -54.63 -3.48 -4.44
CA GLU A 401 -55.46 -2.88 -5.49
C GLU A 401 -56.80 -3.61 -5.64
N GLU A 402 -56.78 -4.95 -5.66
CA GLU A 402 -58.00 -5.77 -5.67
C GLU A 402 -58.90 -5.48 -4.45
N LYS A 403 -58.31 -5.39 -3.25
CA LYS A 403 -59.06 -5.04 -2.02
C LYS A 403 -59.61 -3.61 -2.04
N GLN A 404 -58.89 -2.66 -2.65
CA GLN A 404 -59.38 -1.29 -2.81
C GLN A 404 -60.60 -1.25 -3.74
N ILE A 405 -60.55 -1.99 -4.86
CA ILE A 405 -61.70 -2.13 -5.77
C ILE A 405 -62.89 -2.75 -5.02
N SER A 406 -62.69 -3.84 -4.28
CA SER A 406 -63.76 -4.48 -3.50
C SER A 406 -64.37 -3.56 -2.43
N LEU A 407 -63.56 -2.68 -1.81
CA LEU A 407 -64.05 -1.70 -0.85
C LEU A 407 -64.90 -0.62 -1.53
N GLU A 408 -64.50 -0.15 -2.71
CA GLU A 408 -65.28 0.80 -3.52
C GLU A 408 -66.63 0.19 -3.91
N GLU A 409 -66.66 -1.06 -4.36
CA GLU A 409 -67.89 -1.80 -4.68
C GLU A 409 -68.83 -1.90 -3.46
N LEU A 410 -68.30 -2.26 -2.28
CA LEU A 410 -69.09 -2.31 -1.04
C LEU A 410 -69.63 -0.94 -0.62
N ARG A 411 -68.85 0.13 -0.83
CA ARG A 411 -69.29 1.50 -0.56
C ARG A 411 -70.47 1.87 -1.46
N ASP A 412 -70.40 1.52 -2.73
CA ASP A 412 -71.49 1.75 -3.69
C ASP A 412 -72.75 0.95 -3.31
N GLU A 413 -72.61 -0.32 -2.90
CA GLU A 413 -73.72 -1.12 -2.39
C GLU A 413 -74.38 -0.51 -1.14
N CYS A 414 -73.57 -0.06 -0.16
CA CYS A 414 -74.08 0.64 1.02
C CYS A 414 -74.82 1.93 0.65
N SER A 415 -74.30 2.70 -0.30
CA SER A 415 -74.94 3.91 -0.81
C SER A 415 -76.31 3.59 -1.44
N MET A 416 -76.35 2.55 -2.29
CA MET A 416 -77.58 2.06 -2.93
C MET A 416 -78.62 1.58 -1.90
N LEU A 417 -78.20 0.83 -0.88
CA LEU A 417 -79.09 0.38 0.20
C LEU A 417 -79.64 1.56 1.01
N LYS A 418 -78.82 2.59 1.26
CA LYS A 418 -79.27 3.81 1.95
C LYS A 418 -80.34 4.54 1.15
N ILE A 419 -80.18 4.65 -0.17
CA ILE A 419 -81.20 5.21 -1.06
C ILE A 419 -82.49 4.40 -0.98
N LYS A 420 -82.43 3.06 -1.12
CA LYS A 420 -83.59 2.17 -1.01
C LYS A 420 -84.31 2.29 0.34
N LEU A 421 -83.57 2.45 1.44
CA LEU A 421 -84.12 2.66 2.77
C LEU A 421 -84.88 4.00 2.85
N GLU A 422 -84.32 5.08 2.30
CA GLU A 422 -85.00 6.38 2.26
C GLU A 422 -86.26 6.34 1.38
N GLU A 423 -86.23 5.63 0.26
CA GLU A 423 -87.41 5.40 -0.58
C GLU A 423 -88.50 4.62 0.17
N ALA A 424 -88.14 3.55 0.89
CA ALA A 424 -89.09 2.79 1.72
C ALA A 424 -89.71 3.65 2.83
N LYS A 425 -88.91 4.55 3.46
CA LYS A 425 -89.43 5.53 4.43
C LYS A 425 -90.41 6.51 3.79
N ARG A 426 -90.16 6.96 2.55
CA ARG A 426 -91.06 7.86 1.81
C ARG A 426 -92.36 7.18 1.38
N LEU A 427 -92.32 5.89 1.05
CA LEU A 427 -93.47 5.08 0.63
C LEU A 427 -94.34 4.57 1.79
N SER A 428 -93.97 4.89 3.04
CA SER A 428 -94.70 4.54 4.27
C SER A 428 -95.37 5.76 4.94
N PRO A 429 -96.33 6.47 4.32
CA PRO A 429 -97.11 7.48 5.03
C PRO A 429 -98.29 6.80 5.74
N GLY A 430 -98.24 6.78 7.07
CA GLY A 430 -99.44 6.60 7.90
C GLY A 430 -99.75 5.18 8.33
N THR A 431 -99.15 4.75 9.44
CA THR A 431 -99.87 3.94 10.42
C THR A 431 -99.43 4.36 11.82
N SER A 432 -99.97 5.51 12.23
CA SER A 432 -100.08 5.88 13.64
C SER A 432 -101.21 5.03 14.23
N GLY A 433 -100.88 4.06 15.09
CA GLY A 433 -101.90 3.22 15.72
C GLY A 433 -101.36 2.23 16.76
N LYS A 434 -101.59 2.59 18.04
CA LYS A 434 -101.72 1.73 19.23
C LYS A 434 -100.45 1.36 20.02
N ILE A 435 -100.04 2.28 20.91
CA ILE A 435 -100.10 2.27 22.41
C ILE A 435 -100.11 0.92 23.19
N LEU A 436 -99.82 -0.24 22.59
CA LEU A 436 -99.62 -1.49 23.35
C LEU A 436 -98.44 -2.35 22.82
N ILE A 437 -97.50 -1.74 22.08
CA ILE A 437 -96.24 -2.38 21.62
C ILE A 437 -95.04 -1.65 22.27
N THR A 438 -95.15 -1.27 23.53
CA THR A 438 -94.14 -0.42 24.20
C THR A 438 -92.94 -1.20 24.74
N LEU A 439 -92.93 -2.54 24.64
CA LEU A 439 -91.81 -3.39 25.03
C LEU A 439 -91.12 -4.05 23.83
N GLU A 440 -91.86 -4.53 22.83
CA GLU A 440 -91.26 -5.17 21.64
C GLU A 440 -90.57 -4.18 20.71
N GLU A 441 -91.14 -3.00 20.46
CA GLU A 441 -90.45 -1.95 19.67
C GLU A 441 -89.26 -1.38 20.40
N LYS A 442 -89.34 -1.31 21.74
CA LYS A 442 -88.23 -0.87 22.59
C LYS A 442 -87.12 -1.91 22.57
N ARG A 443 -87.45 -3.20 22.59
CA ARG A 443 -86.52 -4.31 22.42
C ARG A 443 -85.90 -4.33 21.03
N ASP A 444 -86.66 -4.07 19.98
CA ASP A 444 -86.14 -3.94 18.61
C ASP A 444 -85.22 -2.72 18.44
N GLN A 445 -85.51 -1.61 19.14
CA GLN A 445 -84.64 -0.44 19.18
C GLN A 445 -83.37 -0.72 19.98
N GLU A 446 -83.46 -1.40 21.12
CA GLU A 446 -82.33 -1.86 21.92
C GLU A 446 -81.46 -2.85 21.13
N ASP A 447 -82.05 -3.77 20.36
CA ASP A 447 -81.34 -4.70 19.49
C ASP A 447 -80.69 -3.98 18.30
N LYS A 448 -81.33 -2.93 17.75
CA LYS A 448 -80.72 -2.06 16.73
C LYS A 448 -79.56 -1.25 17.31
N LEU A 449 -79.69 -0.74 18.53
CA LEU A 449 -78.62 -0.06 19.27
C LEU A 449 -77.47 -1.02 19.58
N GLY A 450 -77.76 -2.25 20.00
CA GLY A 450 -76.78 -3.30 20.24
C GLY A 450 -76.02 -3.68 18.97
N ARG A 451 -76.72 -3.83 17.84
CA ARG A 451 -76.08 -4.06 16.53
C ARG A 451 -75.23 -2.88 16.08
N ALA A 452 -75.69 -1.65 16.25
CA ALA A 452 -74.92 -0.45 15.91
C ALA A 452 -73.69 -0.28 16.81
N ALA A 453 -73.81 -0.58 18.10
CA ALA A 453 -72.70 -0.58 19.05
C ALA A 453 -71.67 -1.68 18.73
N ALA A 454 -72.12 -2.89 18.37
CA ALA A 454 -71.25 -3.96 17.92
C ALA A 454 -70.52 -3.60 16.62
N GLN A 455 -71.21 -2.96 15.66
CA GLN A 455 -70.60 -2.47 14.42
C GLN A 455 -69.56 -1.37 14.69
N LEU A 456 -69.85 -0.44 15.61
CA LEU A 456 -68.90 0.59 16.04
C LEU A 456 -67.65 -0.04 16.68
N LEU A 457 -67.83 -1.02 17.57
CA LEU A 457 -66.69 -1.73 18.19
C LEU A 457 -65.84 -2.44 17.14
N THR A 458 -66.45 -3.14 16.17
CA THR A 458 -65.68 -3.77 15.08
C THR A 458 -64.99 -2.74 14.18
N ALA A 459 -65.60 -1.58 13.96
CA ALA A 459 -64.98 -0.50 13.20
C ALA A 459 -63.79 0.10 13.96
N ASP A 460 -63.92 0.33 15.27
CA ASP A 460 -62.84 0.79 16.14
C ASP A 460 -61.68 -0.22 16.18
N ASP A 461 -61.96 -1.52 16.33
CA ASP A 461 -60.94 -2.58 16.27
C ASP A 461 -60.22 -2.59 14.91
N THR A 462 -60.96 -2.38 13.81
CA THR A 462 -60.39 -2.29 12.45
C THR A 462 -59.50 -1.06 12.31
N ILE A 463 -59.91 0.09 12.86
CA ILE A 463 -59.10 1.31 12.88
C ILE A 463 -57.80 1.09 13.67
N ILE A 464 -57.87 0.45 14.83
CA ILE A 464 -56.69 0.13 15.65
C ILE A 464 -55.73 -0.78 14.88
N GLN A 465 -56.23 -1.83 14.23
CA GLN A 465 -55.40 -2.70 13.38
C GLN A 465 -54.73 -1.94 12.23
N LYS A 466 -55.47 -1.03 11.58
CA LYS A 466 -54.92 -0.20 10.49
C LYS A 466 -53.90 0.81 10.98
N GLN A 467 -54.09 1.40 12.16
CA GLN A 467 -53.09 2.27 12.79
C GLN A 467 -51.81 1.51 13.14
N GLU A 468 -51.92 0.26 13.59
CA GLU A 468 -50.77 -0.61 13.85
C GLU A 468 -50.04 -1.01 12.55
N GLU A 469 -50.76 -1.31 11.46
CA GLU A 469 -50.15 -1.53 10.14
C GLU A 469 -49.42 -0.27 9.64
N ILE A 470 -50.03 0.91 9.78
CA ILE A 470 -49.39 2.19 9.43
C ILE A 470 -48.12 2.39 10.23
N ARG A 471 -48.14 2.12 11.54
CA ARG A 471 -46.96 2.21 12.41
C ARG A 471 -45.84 1.28 11.94
N LYS A 472 -46.14 0.02 11.65
CA LYS A 472 -45.18 -0.96 11.12
C LYS A 472 -44.60 -0.54 9.77
N LEU A 473 -45.43 0.02 8.88
CA LEU A 473 -44.98 0.51 7.59
C LEU A 473 -44.08 1.74 7.73
N GLN A 474 -44.41 2.67 8.64
CA GLN A 474 -43.56 3.83 8.95
C GLN A 474 -42.20 3.41 9.51
N GLU A 475 -42.17 2.40 10.40
CA GLU A 475 -40.92 1.84 10.91
C GLU A 475 -40.10 1.19 9.78
N LYS A 476 -40.74 0.40 8.91
CA LYS A 476 -40.07 -0.21 7.75
C LYS A 476 -39.52 0.84 6.78
N ILE A 477 -40.24 1.94 6.54
CA ILE A 477 -39.77 3.07 5.74
C ILE A 477 -38.53 3.70 6.40
N SER A 478 -38.56 3.96 7.70
CA SER A 478 -37.42 4.53 8.43
C SER A 478 -36.16 3.65 8.35
N ILE A 479 -36.33 2.32 8.41
CA ILE A 479 -35.22 1.36 8.25
C ILE A 479 -34.69 1.40 6.81
N LEU A 480 -35.57 1.40 5.80
CA LEU A 480 -35.17 1.48 4.40
C LEU A 480 -34.48 2.80 4.05
N GLU A 481 -34.91 3.92 4.62
CA GLU A 481 -34.26 5.23 4.45
C GLU A 481 -32.84 5.22 5.01
N ARG A 482 -32.63 4.64 6.21
CA ARG A 482 -31.29 4.44 6.78
C ARG A 482 -30.42 3.55 5.89
N ASN A 483 -30.94 2.40 5.46
CA ASN A 483 -30.20 1.52 4.56
C ASN A 483 -29.85 2.20 3.22
N ASN A 484 -30.72 3.08 2.71
CA ASN A 484 -30.45 3.83 1.49
C ASN A 484 -29.34 4.88 1.69
N GLN A 485 -29.25 5.50 2.88
CA GLN A 485 -28.12 6.37 3.24
C GLN A 485 -26.80 5.59 3.27
N ASP A 486 -26.79 4.38 3.82
CA ASP A 486 -25.61 3.52 3.83
C ASP A 486 -25.17 3.14 2.40
N VAL A 487 -26.11 2.85 1.50
CA VAL A 487 -25.81 2.59 0.08
C VAL A 487 -25.16 3.80 -0.58
N LEU A 488 -25.64 5.02 -0.31
CA LEU A 488 -25.03 6.25 -0.84
C LEU A 488 -23.62 6.45 -0.30
N TYR A 489 -23.39 6.17 0.99
CA TYR A 489 -22.07 6.24 1.60
C TYR A 489 -21.11 5.22 0.97
N LEU A 490 -21.52 3.95 0.85
CA LEU A 490 -20.72 2.90 0.24
C LEU A 490 -20.43 3.20 -1.24
N LYS A 491 -21.38 3.78 -1.97
CA LYS A 491 -21.16 4.22 -3.36
C LYS A 491 -20.09 5.31 -3.42
N SER A 492 -20.17 6.32 -2.55
CA SER A 492 -19.13 7.35 -2.47
C SER A 492 -17.75 6.76 -2.13
N GLN A 493 -17.69 5.77 -1.25
CA GLN A 493 -16.45 5.09 -0.89
C GLN A 493 -15.86 4.31 -2.08
N ILE A 494 -16.70 3.60 -2.85
CA ILE A 494 -16.29 2.89 -4.07
C ILE A 494 -15.75 3.89 -5.10
N ASP A 495 -16.40 5.04 -5.29
CA ASP A 495 -15.96 6.05 -6.25
C ASP A 495 -14.63 6.69 -5.83
N SER A 496 -14.40 6.91 -4.52
CA SER A 496 -13.09 7.31 -3.99
C SER A 496 -12.02 6.26 -4.29
N TYR A 497 -12.27 4.97 -3.98
CA TYR A 497 -11.28 3.92 -4.25
C TYR A 497 -10.99 3.71 -5.74
N LYS A 498 -11.99 3.91 -6.62
CA LYS A 498 -11.75 3.90 -8.07
C LYS A 498 -10.82 5.03 -8.49
N THR A 499 -11.01 6.22 -7.92
CA THR A 499 -10.16 7.38 -8.20
C THR A 499 -8.73 7.12 -7.71
N ASP A 500 -8.57 6.68 -6.46
CA ASP A 500 -7.27 6.33 -5.87
C ASP A 500 -6.55 5.25 -6.69
N PHE A 501 -7.30 4.25 -7.19
CA PHE A 501 -6.73 3.17 -8.00
C PHE A 501 -6.25 3.66 -9.37
N GLU A 502 -7.01 4.52 -10.06
CA GLU A 502 -6.57 5.09 -11.33
C GLU A 502 -5.38 6.04 -11.14
N GLU A 503 -5.33 6.80 -10.04
CA GLU A 503 -4.19 7.64 -9.70
C GLU A 503 -2.93 6.81 -9.43
N GLU A 504 -3.03 5.74 -8.62
CA GLU A 504 -1.94 4.79 -8.36
C GLU A 504 -1.45 4.13 -9.66
N LYS A 505 -2.38 3.74 -10.54
CA LYS A 505 -2.05 3.14 -11.83
C LYS A 505 -1.29 4.13 -12.73
N LEU A 506 -1.73 5.39 -12.78
CA LEU A 506 -1.02 6.44 -13.51
C LEU A 506 0.37 6.72 -12.91
N ALA A 507 0.49 6.74 -11.58
CA ALA A 507 1.77 6.88 -10.88
C ALA A 507 2.72 5.73 -11.23
N ARG A 508 2.26 4.47 -11.23
CA ARG A 508 3.07 3.31 -11.62
C ARG A 508 3.48 3.32 -13.09
N ILE A 509 2.64 3.83 -13.99
CA ILE A 509 3.01 4.00 -15.39
C ILE A 509 4.10 5.06 -15.51
N TYR A 510 3.96 6.16 -14.78
CA TYR A 510 4.93 7.23 -14.73
C TYR A 510 6.28 6.77 -14.17
N GLU A 511 6.29 6.04 -13.04
CA GLU A 511 7.48 5.45 -12.45
C GLU A 511 8.17 4.47 -13.39
N ARG A 512 7.42 3.61 -14.08
CA ARG A 512 7.98 2.71 -15.09
C ARG A 512 8.63 3.47 -16.24
N LYS A 513 8.00 4.56 -16.68
CA LYS A 513 8.59 5.41 -17.72
C LYS A 513 9.90 6.03 -17.24
N LYS A 514 9.94 6.58 -16.03
CA LYS A 514 11.15 7.16 -15.43
C LYS A 514 12.24 6.10 -15.20
N LEU A 515 11.87 4.89 -14.79
CA LEU A 515 12.79 3.77 -14.65
C LEU A 515 13.43 3.40 -15.98
N ASN A 516 12.64 3.37 -17.06
CA ASN A 516 13.16 3.13 -18.41
C ASN A 516 14.10 4.26 -18.86
N GLU A 517 13.73 5.53 -18.62
CA GLU A 517 14.59 6.69 -18.91
C GLU A 517 15.95 6.58 -18.18
N VAL A 518 15.94 6.27 -16.88
CA VAL A 518 17.18 6.07 -16.11
C VAL A 518 17.97 4.85 -16.60
N HIS A 519 17.29 3.80 -17.06
CA HIS A 519 17.94 2.62 -17.63
C HIS A 519 18.66 2.95 -18.94
N GLU A 520 17.99 3.72 -19.82
CA GLU A 520 18.58 4.22 -21.07
C GLU A 520 19.78 5.14 -20.79
N GLU A 521 19.69 6.04 -19.81
CA GLU A 521 20.82 6.89 -19.39
C GLU A 521 22.01 6.07 -18.86
N LEU A 522 21.74 5.04 -18.03
CA LEU A 522 22.77 4.13 -17.53
C LEU A 522 23.44 3.34 -18.66
N GLU A 523 22.66 2.90 -19.65
CA GLU A 523 23.18 2.19 -20.82
C GLU A 523 24.05 3.11 -21.68
N GLN A 524 23.62 4.36 -21.91
CA GLN A 524 24.43 5.38 -22.60
C GLN A 524 25.74 5.65 -21.86
N MET A 525 25.71 5.81 -20.53
CA MET A 525 26.92 6.02 -19.73
C MET A 525 27.87 4.81 -19.77
N ARG A 526 27.34 3.59 -19.80
CA ARG A 526 28.14 2.36 -19.96
C ARG A 526 28.83 2.32 -21.32
N LEU A 527 28.10 2.64 -22.39
CA LEU A 527 28.67 2.73 -23.75
C LEU A 527 29.76 3.79 -23.82
N PHE A 528 29.51 4.97 -23.23
CA PHE A 528 30.49 6.07 -23.18
C PHE A 528 31.75 5.71 -22.40
N ASN A 529 31.60 5.09 -21.21
CA ASN A 529 32.76 4.61 -20.44
C ASN A 529 33.53 3.52 -21.20
N GLY A 530 32.84 2.62 -21.91
CA GLY A 530 33.49 1.61 -22.75
C GLY A 530 34.27 2.22 -23.92
N GLU A 531 33.77 3.31 -24.51
CA GLU A 531 34.50 4.08 -25.54
C GLU A 531 35.76 4.75 -24.96
N LEU A 532 35.65 5.41 -23.80
CA LEU A 532 36.79 6.02 -23.12
C LEU A 532 37.86 4.99 -22.74
N GLN A 533 37.44 3.80 -22.29
CA GLN A 533 38.36 2.73 -21.94
C GLN A 533 39.11 2.22 -23.18
N ARG A 534 38.41 2.02 -24.31
CA ARG A 534 39.04 1.69 -25.59
C ARG A 534 40.01 2.78 -26.06
N GLN A 535 39.69 4.05 -25.88
CA GLN A 535 40.61 5.16 -26.21
C GLN A 535 41.86 5.17 -25.33
N LEU A 536 41.73 4.90 -24.03
CA LEU A 536 42.87 4.76 -23.12
C LEU A 536 43.75 3.57 -23.48
N GLU A 537 43.15 2.43 -23.85
CA GLU A 537 43.88 1.25 -24.31
C GLU A 537 44.64 1.53 -25.61
N GLN A 538 44.02 2.21 -26.58
CA GLN A 538 44.69 2.64 -27.82
C GLN A 538 45.87 3.57 -27.55
N LEU A 539 45.73 4.55 -26.65
CA LEU A 539 46.83 5.44 -26.25
C LEU A 539 47.95 4.68 -25.53
N SER A 540 47.61 3.73 -24.66
CA SER A 540 48.57 2.86 -23.97
C SER A 540 49.37 2.00 -24.97
N LEU A 541 48.66 1.36 -25.92
CA LEU A 541 49.26 0.59 -27.01
C LEU A 541 50.16 1.44 -27.90
N HIS A 542 49.75 2.67 -28.23
CA HIS A 542 50.55 3.61 -29.00
C HIS A 542 51.81 4.06 -28.23
N HIS A 543 51.71 4.27 -26.92
CA HIS A 543 52.87 4.58 -26.07
C HIS A 543 53.86 3.41 -26.00
N LEU A 544 53.36 2.18 -25.85
CA LEU A 544 54.19 0.97 -25.85
C LEU A 544 54.87 0.72 -27.19
N SER A 545 54.20 1.00 -28.31
CA SER A 545 54.78 0.85 -29.65
C SER A 545 55.84 1.91 -29.94
N THR A 546 55.64 3.15 -29.50
CA THR A 546 56.62 4.25 -29.66
C THR A 546 57.84 4.11 -28.75
N THR A 547 57.68 3.64 -27.51
CA THR A 547 58.83 3.39 -26.62
C THR A 547 59.68 2.17 -27.02
N ARG A 548 59.13 1.22 -27.79
CA ARG A 548 59.89 0.05 -28.28
C ARG A 548 60.83 0.31 -29.46
N VAL A 549 60.75 1.46 -30.14
CA VAL A 549 61.54 1.72 -31.36
C VAL A 549 62.83 2.53 -31.09
N GLY A 550 63.11 2.94 -29.84
CA GLY A 550 64.10 3.99 -29.56
C GLY A 550 65.33 3.67 -28.72
N ILE A 551 65.55 2.45 -28.19
CA ILE A 551 66.73 2.19 -27.34
C ILE A 551 67.46 0.90 -27.74
N PRO A 552 68.63 0.98 -28.40
CA PRO A 552 69.49 -0.18 -28.63
C PRO A 552 70.15 -0.58 -27.30
N VAL A 553 69.77 -1.75 -26.80
CA VAL A 553 70.41 -2.37 -25.63
C VAL A 553 71.78 -2.91 -26.07
N GLN A 554 72.85 -2.21 -25.67
CA GLN A 554 74.21 -2.73 -25.73
C GLN A 554 74.44 -3.79 -24.63
N PRO A 555 75.14 -4.89 -24.95
CA PRO A 555 75.75 -5.76 -23.95
C PRO A 555 77.20 -5.30 -23.71
N ASP A 556 77.60 -5.03 -22.46
CA ASP A 556 78.93 -5.45 -21.95
C ASP A 556 79.22 -5.01 -20.50
N HIS A 557 79.53 -6.03 -19.69
CA HIS A 557 80.71 -6.17 -18.83
C HIS A 557 81.17 -5.07 -17.83
N MET A 558 81.25 -5.54 -16.58
CA MET A 558 82.36 -5.44 -15.64
C MET A 558 82.48 -4.26 -14.65
N ARG A 559 82.66 -4.69 -13.39
CA ARG A 559 83.66 -4.23 -12.39
C ARG A 559 83.15 -3.27 -11.31
N GLY A 560 83.19 -3.79 -10.08
CA GLY A 560 82.73 -3.10 -8.88
C GLY A 560 83.68 -2.04 -8.35
N GLN A 561 83.21 -1.36 -7.31
CA GLN A 561 84.02 -0.96 -6.17
C GLN A 561 83.14 -0.73 -4.94
N GLN A 562 83.67 -1.21 -3.83
CA GLN A 562 83.25 -1.02 -2.46
C GLN A 562 83.04 0.47 -2.15
N TYR A 563 82.05 0.80 -1.31
CA TYR A 563 82.28 1.54 -0.06
C TYR A 563 81.08 1.37 0.88
N SER A 564 81.42 0.97 2.10
CA SER A 564 80.58 0.86 3.29
C SER A 564 79.91 2.18 3.67
N SER A 565 78.72 2.11 4.30
CA SER A 565 78.49 2.64 5.67
C SER A 565 77.00 2.78 5.99
N GLY A 566 76.58 2.18 7.13
CA GLY A 566 75.39 2.54 7.93
C GLY A 566 74.09 1.90 7.46
N GLY A 567 73.51 0.89 8.10
CA GLY A 567 73.53 0.56 9.52
C GLY A 567 72.34 1.21 10.21
N PHE A 568 71.22 0.48 10.29
CA PHE A 568 70.26 0.47 11.40
C PHE A 568 69.36 -0.77 11.22
N ASP A 569 69.81 -1.87 11.83
CA ASP A 569 69.07 -2.76 12.76
C ASP A 569 67.70 -2.21 13.25
N GLU A 570 66.69 -3.00 13.63
CA GLU A 570 66.48 -4.44 13.85
C GLU A 570 65.08 -4.56 14.50
N CYS A 571 64.63 -5.80 14.70
CA CYS A 571 63.44 -6.30 15.42
C CYS A 571 62.18 -6.52 14.57
N ASP A 572 61.98 -7.74 14.06
CA ASP A 572 61.42 -8.95 14.72
C ASP A 572 59.88 -8.90 14.78
N LYS A 573 59.19 -9.77 14.01
CA LYS A 573 58.62 -11.06 14.45
C LYS A 573 57.75 -10.89 15.70
N SER A 574 56.46 -11.24 15.71
CA SER A 574 55.98 -12.62 15.63
C SER A 574 54.43 -12.68 15.70
N GLU A 575 53.88 -13.86 15.38
CA GLU A 575 52.63 -14.49 15.87
C GLU A 575 51.28 -13.86 15.48
N SER A 576 50.45 -14.48 14.63
CA SER A 576 49.61 -15.69 14.86
C SER A 576 48.66 -15.62 16.07
N GLY A 577 47.36 -15.49 15.77
CA GLY A 577 46.35 -16.38 16.34
C GLY A 577 45.39 -15.84 17.41
N SER A 578 44.11 -16.15 17.17
CA SER A 578 43.12 -16.62 18.16
C SER A 578 42.19 -15.60 18.84
N ARG A 579 40.92 -15.71 18.43
CA ARG A 579 39.70 -15.90 19.25
C ARG A 579 39.52 -15.10 20.56
N GLY A 580 38.33 -14.51 20.68
CA GLY A 580 37.50 -14.67 21.88
C GLY A 580 36.88 -13.40 22.47
N SER A 581 35.56 -13.31 22.35
CA SER A 581 34.58 -13.07 23.42
C SER A 581 34.83 -11.96 24.48
N THR A 582 33.94 -10.94 24.46
CA THR A 582 33.10 -10.34 25.56
C THR A 582 33.61 -10.30 27.03
N PRO A 583 32.96 -9.56 27.97
CA PRO A 583 32.27 -8.24 27.94
C PRO A 583 32.65 -7.32 29.15
N GLY A 584 32.18 -6.06 29.15
CA GLY A 584 31.64 -5.44 30.38
C GLY A 584 32.34 -4.23 31.04
N ALA A 585 31.48 -3.27 31.40
CA ALA A 585 31.47 -2.43 32.62
C ALA A 585 32.36 -1.16 32.73
N MET A 586 31.65 -0.02 32.66
CA MET A 586 31.63 1.14 33.57
C MET A 586 32.94 1.79 34.06
N ALA A 587 33.09 3.10 33.83
CA ALA A 587 33.01 4.12 34.90
C ALA A 587 33.32 5.54 34.39
N ASN A 588 32.38 6.45 34.70
CA ASN A 588 32.54 7.87 35.06
C ASN A 588 33.95 8.40 35.35
N SER A 589 34.29 9.59 34.83
CA SER A 589 34.76 10.70 35.68
C SER A 589 34.61 12.08 35.01
N ASP A 590 33.95 12.99 35.73
CA ASP A 590 34.04 14.45 35.67
C ASP A 590 35.46 15.00 35.57
N SER A 591 35.65 16.13 34.86
CA SER A 591 36.15 17.39 35.47
C SER A 591 36.41 18.51 34.45
N ARG A 592 35.54 19.52 34.53
CA ARG A 592 35.80 20.98 34.56
C ARG A 592 37.23 21.45 34.23
N HIS A 593 37.36 22.44 33.32
CA HIS A 593 37.98 23.75 33.62
C HIS A 593 37.87 24.80 32.49
N ARG A 594 37.31 25.96 32.86
CA ARG A 594 37.75 27.35 32.60
C ARG A 594 37.83 27.90 31.16
N SER A 595 36.88 28.80 30.85
CA SER A 595 37.09 30.07 30.11
C SER A 595 37.99 31.04 30.92
N PRO A 596 38.55 32.16 30.39
CA PRO A 596 37.85 33.28 29.69
C PRO A 596 38.63 33.73 28.41
N ASP A 597 38.26 34.69 27.55
CA ASP A 597 37.70 36.03 27.79
C ASP A 597 37.26 36.71 26.47
N GLN A 598 36.24 37.56 26.61
CA GLN A 598 35.85 38.79 25.88
C GLN A 598 36.01 38.98 24.35
N GLY A 599 34.88 39.31 23.72
CA GLY A 599 34.79 39.97 22.41
C GLY A 599 33.36 40.45 22.11
N THR A 600 33.04 41.65 22.59
CA THR A 600 31.75 42.34 22.57
C THR A 600 31.13 42.58 21.20
N GLY A 601 29.81 42.33 21.12
CA GLY A 601 28.86 43.25 20.46
C GLY A 601 28.44 42.88 19.05
N GLN A 602 27.22 42.35 18.90
CA GLN A 602 26.16 43.00 18.13
C GLN A 602 24.84 42.22 18.24
N THR A 603 23.79 43.01 18.38
CA THR A 603 22.39 42.68 18.57
C THR A 603 21.82 41.81 17.46
N SER A 604 21.29 40.64 17.81
CA SER A 604 20.27 39.93 17.03
C SER A 604 19.45 39.04 17.95
N GLU A 605 18.18 39.41 18.11
CA GLU A 605 17.16 38.63 18.79
C GLU A 605 16.93 37.30 18.05
N ARG A 606 17.68 36.26 18.41
CA ARG A 606 17.33 34.87 18.12
C ARG A 606 16.57 34.32 19.32
N ARG A 607 15.23 34.30 19.21
CA ARG A 607 14.38 33.45 20.05
C ARG A 607 14.71 32.00 19.72
N SER A 608 15.57 31.39 20.53
CA SER A 608 15.67 29.94 20.64
C SER A 608 14.41 29.44 21.33
N LEU A 609 13.37 29.13 20.56
CA LEU A 609 12.29 28.26 21.00
C LEU A 609 12.83 26.83 20.98
N SER A 610 13.54 26.44 22.05
CA SER A 610 13.66 25.02 22.36
C SER A 610 12.30 24.58 22.89
N GLU A 611 11.50 23.97 22.01
CA GLU A 611 10.30 23.26 22.42
C GLU A 611 10.68 22.25 23.53
N PRO A 612 9.88 22.14 24.61
CA PRO A 612 10.08 21.10 25.58
C PRO A 612 9.92 19.76 24.85
N TYR A 613 10.97 18.96 24.80
CA TYR A 613 10.88 17.58 24.35
C TYR A 613 9.89 16.88 25.28
N ASP A 614 8.71 16.54 24.76
CA ASP A 614 7.72 15.75 25.48
C ASP A 614 8.29 14.35 25.72
N ASP A 615 8.70 14.07 26.96
CA ASP A 615 9.15 12.74 27.37
C ASP A 615 8.02 11.71 27.11
N TYR A 616 8.31 10.67 26.33
CA TYR A 616 7.38 9.59 26.05
C TYR A 616 7.33 8.63 27.23
N THR A 617 6.15 8.26 27.71
CA THR A 617 6.02 7.39 28.91
C THR A 617 5.41 6.05 28.54
N CYS A 618 6.08 4.94 28.88
CA CYS A 618 5.56 3.58 28.71
C CYS A 618 4.32 3.36 29.58
N PRO A 619 3.16 3.00 29.01
CA PRO A 619 1.93 2.84 29.78
C PRO A 619 1.95 1.60 30.68
N THR A 620 2.82 0.61 30.39
CA THR A 620 2.89 -0.65 31.14
C THR A 620 3.71 -0.50 32.42
N CYS A 621 4.90 0.11 32.35
CA CYS A 621 5.82 0.20 33.49
C CYS A 621 6.09 1.64 33.96
N GLY A 622 5.62 2.66 33.23
CA GLY A 622 5.84 4.08 33.57
C GLY A 622 7.22 4.64 33.21
N LEU A 623 8.07 3.89 32.50
CA LEU A 623 9.40 4.37 32.08
C LEU A 623 9.28 5.54 31.10
N LYS A 624 10.01 6.63 31.36
CA LYS A 624 10.10 7.79 30.46
C LYS A 624 11.28 7.65 29.51
N THR A 625 11.06 7.82 28.22
CA THR A 625 12.08 7.81 27.18
C THR A 625 12.13 9.15 26.46
N GLN A 626 13.32 9.52 26.01
CA GLN A 626 13.59 10.84 25.44
C GLN A 626 13.13 10.96 23.97
N ASP A 627 12.94 9.81 23.31
CA ASP A 627 12.46 9.69 21.95
C ASP A 627 11.49 8.49 21.81
N TYR A 628 10.71 8.53 20.73
CA TYR A 628 9.70 7.53 20.42
C TYR A 628 10.32 6.17 20.09
N ASP A 629 11.48 6.14 19.43
CA ASP A 629 12.12 4.88 19.03
C ASP A 629 12.57 4.07 20.26
N SER A 630 13.12 4.72 21.28
CA SER A 630 13.41 4.06 22.56
C SER A 630 12.15 3.56 23.27
N LEU A 631 11.02 4.27 23.12
CA LEU A 631 9.73 3.81 23.66
C LEU A 631 9.26 2.54 22.95
N VAL A 632 9.39 2.46 21.63
CA VAL A 632 8.96 1.28 20.85
C VAL A 632 9.77 0.05 21.22
N ILE A 633 11.10 0.18 21.26
CA ILE A 633 11.99 -0.93 21.67
C ILE A 633 11.63 -1.40 23.08
N HIS A 634 11.47 -0.46 24.01
CA HIS A 634 11.10 -0.79 25.38
C HIS A 634 9.69 -1.39 25.49
N ALA A 635 8.71 -0.91 24.72
CA ALA A 635 7.36 -1.45 24.73
C ALA A 635 7.31 -2.91 24.24
N ASP A 636 8.11 -3.25 23.23
CA ASP A 636 8.24 -4.63 22.74
C ASP A 636 8.87 -5.55 23.80
N GLU A 637 9.86 -5.07 24.55
CA GLU A 637 10.44 -5.82 25.67
C GLU A 637 9.46 -5.94 26.84
N CYS A 638 8.82 -4.83 27.22
CA CYS A 638 7.94 -4.74 28.38
C CYS A 638 6.62 -5.50 28.22
N VAL A 639 6.13 -5.70 26.99
CA VAL A 639 4.94 -6.52 26.72
C VAL A 639 5.27 -8.02 26.78
N ASN A 640 6.51 -8.40 26.45
CA ASN A 640 6.95 -9.79 26.43
C ASN A 640 7.43 -10.28 27.80
N ASP A 641 8.00 -9.40 28.63
CA ASP A 641 8.36 -9.73 30.01
C ASP A 641 7.14 -9.56 30.94
N SER A 642 6.42 -10.67 31.17
CA SER A 642 5.24 -10.74 32.05
C SER A 642 5.52 -10.56 33.54
N ASN A 643 6.69 -10.04 33.91
CA ASN A 643 7.18 -9.90 35.29
C ASN A 643 7.54 -8.46 35.69
N CYS A 644 7.17 -7.45 34.89
CA CYS A 644 7.32 -6.03 35.22
C CYS A 644 6.08 -5.44 35.91
#